data_AF-A0A895XS77-F1
#
_entry.id   AF-A0A895XS77-F1
#
_cell.length_a   1.000
_cell.length_b   1.000
_cell.length_c   1.000
_cell.angle_alpha   90.00
_cell.angle_beta   90.00
_cell.angle_gamma   90.00
#
_symmetry.space_group_name_H-M   'P 1'
#
loop_
_entity.id
_entity.type
_entity.pdbx_description
1 polymer ?
#
loop_
_entity_poly.entity_id
_entity_poly.type
_entity_poly.pdbx_seq_one_letter_code
_entity_poly.pdbx_strand_id
1 'polypeptide(L)'
;MATRTPVPPRMSKRGRYVLVLLVGAIALLSMAGWLISLRAEYLWYESVEFTSVFTTMVWTKIILFFAALLAMAAWVGINLFVAWKLRPDTTPYTPEQQGLEKYREFLNPKIGLWIALVAVVVGVFAGMSAQSRWQDWLLFREGGTFGWSDPEFGRDAGFYVFQLPFITFMLSFGFAAIVVGLLAALGAHYLYGAVRMSGDGERMTNAARVHLSVLVALFLLMKAVAYYFDRFAFTTQHNEVTGITGGGYTEMNALMNAKVALIWVSVIAAVVIVVFSWGFTRSLLLPGAALGLVVVTAIAAGGIYPTVVRSVDVEPNRPQREGEYAERTIEGTYFAYGMDTVETEQLRLSGNPNAENLDEDTGTIPFIRLIDPYIVSDAFTQRQQPRGFYDFNQKLDIDRYTYENDEGETITEDFVVGVRELNPDRLTSEQQDWTVRHNVYTHGWGFVSAPTNVNCEGGPYFMSGSMRTSGDDDGSCQDDVDFIEVERPQIYFGLLNNDYAIVGAPDGENPREYDRPTDVEVTIEEEEDEDEAVEEGSDRYTTFQGDTGVDVSSLSRRMLYAWEFQEIRFLLSDMFNENSQLLYHRNVRDRVELAAPFLNVDTDPYPAVVDGQVVWIMAGYTTSADFPYADHVNLAAATEDTYTGNGVAQQPQENINYMRTAVKAVVNAYDGEVTLYEFDENDPILGAWNNIYGGDLVVPKEETPEALEAHFRYPGDHFKVQREMLQRYHVKESRAFIEGSEAWQVPNDPTSGASLKQPPYYVMATYPGQEEPKFQLTSTYTPRNRENAMASMISGWYDNGSPQLTIYDIATGDAESPDQIHRIITSTDQVARDLRLFQQQDQTVEWGNLLALPIGNGIMYMEPMYLRRESAGSAVSLPVLRKVAINYGPYVGYEDTFEDALESVVEQYITGAPPASDDFLDEDFDDEDAAELPDDEDPIDPPPAVDETVYNDPAVQSAMEDVRSAMSDYNSAVSSGDHAAMGQALADLDAALQEFDDAIAAASD
;
A
#
# COMPACT_ATOMS: atom_id res chain seq x y z
N MET A 1 -5.62 -69.61 -7.03
CA MET A 1 -4.44 -68.82 -7.45
C MET A 1 -4.37 -67.60 -6.55
N ALA A 2 -3.38 -67.54 -5.65
CA ALA A 2 -3.16 -66.37 -4.79
C ALA A 2 -2.03 -65.54 -5.42
N THR A 3 -2.36 -64.34 -5.88
CA THR A 3 -1.43 -63.36 -6.42
C THR A 3 -0.52 -62.86 -5.31
N ARG A 4 0.79 -63.16 -5.41
CA ARG A 4 1.82 -62.54 -4.58
C ARG A 4 1.84 -61.04 -4.89
N THR A 5 1.60 -60.22 -3.88
CA THR A 5 1.86 -58.77 -3.97
C THR A 5 3.36 -58.54 -4.20
N PRO A 6 3.75 -57.66 -5.15
CA PRO A 6 5.16 -57.38 -5.40
C PRO A 6 5.77 -56.65 -4.20
N VAL A 7 6.90 -57.17 -3.71
CA VAL A 7 7.72 -56.49 -2.71
C VAL A 7 8.31 -55.25 -3.38
N PRO A 8 8.15 -54.04 -2.84
CA PRO A 8 8.77 -52.85 -3.42
C PRO A 8 10.29 -53.05 -3.47
N PRO A 9 10.98 -52.62 -4.55
CA PRO A 9 12.40 -52.85 -4.70
C PRO A 9 13.16 -52.25 -3.52
N ARG A 10 13.81 -53.11 -2.73
CA ARG A 10 14.73 -52.66 -1.66
C ARG A 10 15.94 -52.02 -2.34
N MET A 11 16.12 -50.71 -2.18
CA MET A 11 17.34 -50.03 -2.60
C MET A 11 18.57 -50.78 -2.11
N SER A 12 19.54 -51.01 -2.98
CA SER A 12 20.81 -51.62 -2.61
C SER A 12 21.50 -50.76 -1.54
N LYS A 13 22.32 -51.37 -0.67
CA LYS A 13 23.09 -50.60 0.35
C LYS A 13 23.86 -49.44 -0.31
N ARG A 14 24.41 -49.65 -1.51
CA ARG A 14 25.10 -48.63 -2.32
C ARG A 14 24.16 -47.50 -2.77
N GLY A 15 22.97 -47.83 -3.27
CA GLY A 15 21.95 -46.83 -3.65
C GLY A 15 21.51 -45.96 -2.47
N ARG A 16 21.39 -46.55 -1.27
CA ARG A 16 21.09 -45.80 -0.04
C ARG A 16 22.23 -44.87 0.39
N TYR A 17 23.49 -45.31 0.29
CA TYR A 17 24.64 -44.44 0.57
C TYR A 17 24.77 -43.30 -0.44
N VAL A 18 24.57 -43.57 -1.73
CA VAL A 18 24.58 -42.53 -2.77
C VAL A 18 23.46 -41.53 -2.53
N LEU A 19 22.23 -41.98 -2.24
CA LEU A 19 21.11 -41.07 -1.94
C LEU A 19 21.39 -40.21 -0.69
N VAL A 20 21.92 -40.80 0.39
CA VAL A 20 22.26 -40.04 1.60
C VAL A 20 23.38 -39.03 1.33
N LEU A 21 24.37 -39.39 0.52
CA LEU A 21 25.46 -38.48 0.15
C LEU A 21 24.97 -37.36 -0.76
N LEU A 22 24.07 -37.65 -1.69
CA LEU A 22 23.49 -36.67 -2.61
C LEU A 22 22.55 -35.71 -1.88
N VAL A 23 21.67 -36.21 -1.00
CA VAL A 23 20.83 -35.39 -0.11
C VAL A 23 21.70 -34.56 0.84
N GLY A 24 22.75 -35.16 1.41
CA GLY A 24 23.70 -34.45 2.26
C GLY A 24 24.46 -33.34 1.52
N ALA A 25 24.85 -33.60 0.27
CA ALA A 25 25.51 -32.61 -0.59
C ALA A 25 24.57 -31.48 -0.97
N ILE A 26 23.31 -31.77 -1.35
CA ILE A 26 22.30 -30.73 -1.61
C ILE A 26 22.07 -29.89 -0.36
N ALA A 27 21.84 -30.51 0.80
CA ALA A 27 21.64 -29.80 2.05
C ALA A 27 22.84 -28.92 2.43
N LEU A 28 24.07 -29.40 2.19
CA LEU A 28 25.28 -28.65 2.45
C LEU A 28 25.45 -27.49 1.46
N LEU A 29 25.14 -27.68 0.18
CA LEU A 29 25.18 -26.62 -0.83
C LEU A 29 24.10 -25.55 -0.57
N SER A 30 22.89 -25.95 -0.21
CA SER A 30 21.82 -25.04 0.19
C SER A 30 22.19 -24.25 1.44
N MET A 31 22.79 -24.91 2.45
CA MET A 31 23.30 -24.24 3.65
C MET A 31 24.44 -23.27 3.32
N ALA A 32 25.35 -23.66 2.43
CA ALA A 32 26.45 -22.80 2.00
C ALA A 32 25.92 -21.57 1.25
N GLY A 33 24.96 -21.74 0.33
CA GLY A 33 24.32 -20.62 -0.37
C GLY A 33 23.63 -19.67 0.59
N TRP A 34 22.87 -20.20 1.56
CA TRP A 34 22.25 -19.37 2.60
C TRP A 34 23.28 -18.59 3.44
N LEU A 35 24.39 -19.22 3.83
CA LEU A 35 25.47 -18.56 4.58
C LEU A 35 26.22 -17.50 3.75
N ILE A 36 26.35 -17.73 2.45
CA ILE A 36 26.98 -16.77 1.51
C ILE A 36 26.11 -15.53 1.39
N SER A 37 24.82 -15.69 1.13
CA SER A 37 23.87 -14.58 1.03
C SER A 37 23.76 -13.82 2.35
N LEU A 38 23.68 -14.53 3.49
CA LEU A 38 23.71 -13.90 4.82
C LEU A 38 24.99 -13.07 5.06
N ARG A 39 26.14 -13.50 4.52
CA ARG A 39 27.39 -12.72 4.62
C ARG A 39 27.42 -11.55 3.64
N ALA A 40 26.86 -11.70 2.44
CA ALA A 40 26.70 -10.62 1.48
C ALA A 40 25.83 -9.50 2.05
N GLU A 41 24.66 -9.87 2.62
CA GLU A 41 23.78 -8.94 3.33
C GLU A 41 24.52 -8.24 4.47
N TYR A 42 25.21 -8.99 5.35
CA TYR A 42 25.98 -8.38 6.44
C TYR A 42 27.00 -7.34 5.96
N LEU A 43 27.72 -7.63 4.86
CA LEU A 43 28.71 -6.71 4.31
C LEU A 43 28.09 -5.42 3.79
N TRP A 44 26.86 -5.49 3.26
CA TRP A 44 26.11 -4.31 2.87
C TRP A 44 25.68 -3.48 4.06
N TYR A 45 25.10 -4.10 5.10
CA TYR A 45 24.75 -3.38 6.34
C TYR A 45 25.98 -2.81 7.07
N GLU A 46 27.17 -3.37 6.83
CA GLU A 46 28.44 -2.82 7.31
C GLU A 46 28.83 -1.57 6.52
N SER A 47 28.57 -1.51 5.21
CA SER A 47 28.95 -0.37 4.37
C SER A 47 28.00 0.83 4.51
N VAL A 48 26.76 0.63 4.94
CA VAL A 48 25.80 1.72 5.22
C VAL A 48 25.65 2.02 6.71
N GLU A 49 26.49 1.44 7.57
CA GLU A 49 26.46 1.61 9.04
C GLU A 49 25.21 1.08 9.78
N PHE A 50 24.25 0.43 9.09
CA PHE A 50 23.05 -0.20 9.69
C PHE A 50 23.27 -1.62 10.27
N THR A 51 24.49 -1.98 10.70
CA THR A 51 24.82 -3.34 11.18
C THR A 51 24.01 -3.76 12.43
N SER A 52 23.60 -2.81 13.26
CA SER A 52 22.75 -3.06 14.44
C SER A 52 21.40 -3.68 14.05
N VAL A 53 20.81 -3.23 12.93
CA VAL A 53 19.53 -3.73 12.39
C VAL A 53 19.63 -5.19 12.01
N PHE A 54 20.61 -5.53 11.17
CA PHE A 54 20.85 -6.89 10.73
C PHE A 54 21.16 -7.83 11.90
N THR A 55 22.09 -7.45 12.77
CA THR A 55 22.55 -8.32 13.86
C THR A 55 21.44 -8.58 14.88
N THR A 56 20.69 -7.55 15.27
CA THR A 56 19.56 -7.67 16.21
C THR A 56 18.45 -8.55 15.64
N MET A 57 18.10 -8.35 14.36
CA MET A 57 17.09 -9.16 13.68
C MET A 57 17.50 -10.64 13.62
N VAL A 58 18.70 -10.94 13.11
CA VAL A 58 19.19 -12.31 12.90
C VAL A 58 19.35 -13.04 14.23
N TRP A 59 19.97 -12.41 15.24
CA TRP A 59 20.14 -13.05 16.55
C TRP A 59 18.82 -13.30 17.25
N THR A 60 17.86 -12.37 17.16
CA THR A 60 16.53 -12.57 17.73
C THR A 60 15.81 -13.75 17.07
N LYS A 61 15.83 -13.83 15.73
CA LYS A 61 15.29 -14.98 14.97
C LYS A 61 15.93 -16.31 15.43
N ILE A 62 17.26 -16.35 15.53
CA ILE A 62 18.01 -17.54 15.99
C ILE A 62 17.62 -17.93 17.42
N ILE A 63 17.57 -16.95 18.35
CA ILE A 63 17.24 -17.18 19.76
C ILE A 63 15.83 -17.75 19.89
N LEU A 64 14.85 -17.13 19.23
CA LEU A 64 13.45 -17.59 19.24
C LEU A 64 13.32 -18.98 18.61
N PHE A 65 14.00 -19.25 17.50
CA PHE A 65 14.03 -20.56 16.87
C PHE A 65 14.48 -21.64 17.85
N PHE A 66 15.65 -21.48 18.47
CA PHE A 66 16.20 -22.48 19.37
C PHE A 66 15.43 -22.57 20.69
N ALA A 67 14.94 -21.45 21.24
CA ALA A 67 14.12 -21.44 22.45
C ALA A 67 12.83 -22.25 22.25
N ALA A 68 12.09 -21.99 21.17
CA ALA A 68 10.85 -22.70 20.84
C ALA A 68 11.11 -24.17 20.46
N LEU A 69 12.18 -24.45 19.72
CA LEU A 69 12.59 -25.82 19.38
C LEU A 69 12.84 -26.63 20.65
N LEU A 70 13.65 -26.11 21.57
CA LEU A 70 13.99 -26.80 22.80
C LEU A 70 12.75 -26.97 23.70
N ALA A 71 11.92 -25.94 23.83
CA ALA A 71 10.69 -26.00 24.63
C ALA A 71 9.71 -27.06 24.09
N MET A 72 9.43 -27.04 22.79
CA MET A 72 8.50 -28.00 22.16
C MET A 72 9.08 -29.43 22.14
N ALA A 73 10.36 -29.58 21.79
CA ALA A 73 11.01 -30.88 21.79
C ALA A 73 11.05 -31.49 23.20
N ALA A 74 11.37 -30.68 24.23
CA ALA A 74 11.30 -31.14 25.61
C ALA A 74 9.88 -31.56 25.99
N TRP A 75 8.87 -30.75 25.67
CA TRP A 75 7.47 -31.06 25.98
C TRP A 75 6.98 -32.35 25.33
N VAL A 76 7.18 -32.51 24.01
CA VAL A 76 6.79 -33.71 23.27
C VAL A 76 7.59 -34.93 23.72
N GLY A 77 8.90 -34.75 23.93
CA GLY A 77 9.79 -35.79 24.43
C GLY A 77 9.37 -36.30 25.82
N ILE A 78 9.00 -35.41 26.74
CA ILE A 78 8.46 -35.75 28.06
C ILE A 78 7.16 -36.54 27.92
N ASN A 79 6.22 -36.09 27.11
CA ASN A 79 4.93 -36.77 26.91
C ASN A 79 5.09 -38.19 26.33
N LEU A 80 5.95 -38.35 25.31
CA LEU A 80 6.28 -39.65 24.74
C LEU A 80 7.01 -40.55 25.74
N PHE A 81 7.94 -40.00 26.52
CA PHE A 81 8.68 -40.75 27.52
C PHE A 81 7.78 -41.22 28.67
N VAL A 82 6.90 -40.34 29.17
CA VAL A 82 5.91 -40.69 30.20
C VAL A 82 4.96 -41.76 29.68
N ALA A 83 4.44 -41.64 28.46
CA ALA A 83 3.59 -42.66 27.86
C ALA A 83 4.30 -44.01 27.72
N TRP A 84 5.56 -44.00 27.28
CA TRP A 84 6.40 -45.21 27.18
C TRP A 84 6.70 -45.86 28.54
N LYS A 85 6.91 -45.04 29.58
CA LYS A 85 7.18 -45.51 30.95
C LYS A 85 5.92 -46.05 31.63
N LEU A 86 4.76 -45.50 31.32
CA LEU A 86 3.45 -45.94 31.82
C LEU A 86 2.83 -47.09 31.00
N ARG A 87 3.62 -47.75 30.14
CA ARG A 87 3.14 -48.90 29.35
C ARG A 87 2.80 -50.10 30.26
N PRO A 88 1.81 -50.94 29.89
CA PRO A 88 1.52 -52.18 30.60
C PRO A 88 2.66 -53.21 30.41
N ASP A 89 2.95 -53.99 31.46
CA ASP A 89 4.02 -55.01 31.46
C ASP A 89 3.74 -56.20 30.52
N THR A 90 2.47 -56.48 30.21
CA THR A 90 2.05 -57.54 29.30
C THR A 90 1.19 -56.98 28.16
N THR A 91 1.65 -57.16 26.92
CA THR A 91 0.87 -56.80 25.72
C THR A 91 -0.22 -57.84 25.46
N PRO A 92 -1.50 -57.46 25.37
CA PRO A 92 -2.60 -58.40 25.13
C PRO A 92 -2.61 -58.93 23.69
N TYR A 93 -3.04 -60.18 23.54
CA TYR A 93 -3.20 -60.85 22.24
C TYR A 93 -4.52 -60.43 21.56
N THR A 94 -4.54 -59.33 20.81
CA THR A 94 -5.65 -58.97 19.90
C THR A 94 -5.14 -58.81 18.46
N PRO A 95 -5.97 -59.00 17.41
CA PRO A 95 -5.54 -58.89 16.01
C PRO A 95 -4.95 -57.52 15.65
N GLU A 96 -5.53 -56.44 16.17
CA GLU A 96 -5.03 -55.06 16.01
C GLU A 96 -3.63 -54.88 16.63
N GLN A 97 -3.40 -55.49 17.80
CA GLN A 97 -2.14 -55.40 18.54
C GLN A 97 -1.03 -56.27 17.93
N GLN A 98 -1.37 -57.36 17.23
CA GLN A 98 -0.42 -58.17 16.45
C GLN A 98 0.13 -57.40 15.23
N GLY A 99 -0.70 -56.55 14.59
CA GLY A 99 -0.24 -55.66 13.52
C GLY A 99 0.78 -54.62 14.00
N LEU A 100 0.63 -54.15 15.24
CA LEU A 100 1.51 -53.17 15.88
C LEU A 100 2.82 -53.76 16.42
N GLU A 101 2.88 -55.08 16.60
CA GLU A 101 4.05 -55.78 17.15
C GLU A 101 5.31 -55.58 16.30
N LYS A 102 5.15 -55.59 14.96
CA LYS A 102 6.24 -55.28 14.02
C LYS A 102 6.82 -53.87 14.19
N TYR A 103 5.97 -52.89 14.51
CA TYR A 103 6.41 -51.52 14.77
C TYR A 103 7.16 -51.43 16.12
N ARG A 104 6.69 -52.14 17.15
CA ARG A 104 7.39 -52.22 18.45
C ARG A 104 8.76 -52.88 18.33
N GLU A 105 8.87 -53.99 17.59
CA GLU A 105 10.14 -54.67 17.34
C GLU A 105 11.16 -53.74 16.67
N PHE A 106 10.71 -52.86 15.77
CA PHE A 106 11.55 -51.87 15.11
C PHE A 106 11.95 -50.70 16.04
N LEU A 107 11.00 -50.20 16.85
CA LEU A 107 11.20 -49.00 17.68
C LEU A 107 11.91 -49.29 19.01
N ASN A 108 11.58 -50.39 19.69
CA ASN A 108 12.07 -50.71 21.03
C ASN A 108 13.60 -50.74 21.19
N PRO A 109 14.39 -51.30 20.24
CA PRO A 109 15.85 -51.34 20.37
C PRO A 109 16.49 -49.95 20.50
N LYS A 110 15.83 -48.90 20.02
CA LYS A 110 16.33 -47.52 20.02
C LYS A 110 15.24 -46.50 20.35
N ILE A 111 14.34 -46.84 21.28
CA ILE A 111 13.15 -46.01 21.55
C ILE A 111 13.52 -44.58 21.97
N GLY A 112 14.58 -44.40 22.76
CA GLY A 112 15.07 -43.07 23.13
C GLY A 112 15.49 -42.22 21.93
N LEU A 113 16.08 -42.84 20.90
CA LEU A 113 16.44 -42.16 19.65
C LEU A 113 15.21 -41.77 18.84
N TRP A 114 14.19 -42.63 18.78
CA TRP A 114 12.95 -42.30 18.08
C TRP A 114 12.15 -41.21 18.78
N ILE A 115 12.08 -41.23 20.11
CA ILE A 115 11.47 -40.15 20.90
C ILE A 115 12.23 -38.84 20.64
N ALA A 116 13.56 -38.85 20.72
CA ALA A 116 14.37 -37.68 20.44
C ALA A 116 14.18 -37.18 19.00
N LEU A 117 14.13 -38.08 18.01
CA LEU A 117 13.91 -37.72 16.62
C LEU A 117 12.55 -37.03 16.41
N VAL A 118 11.46 -37.63 16.91
CA VAL A 118 10.11 -37.04 16.80
C VAL A 118 10.05 -35.70 17.53
N ALA A 119 10.61 -35.63 18.74
CA ALA A 119 10.68 -34.40 19.52
C ALA A 119 11.42 -33.28 18.79
N VAL A 120 12.61 -33.57 18.22
CA VAL A 120 13.39 -32.58 17.46
C VAL A 120 12.68 -32.16 16.19
N VAL A 121 12.08 -33.09 15.43
CA VAL A 121 11.34 -32.76 14.21
C VAL A 121 10.18 -31.81 14.51
N VAL A 122 9.36 -32.12 15.52
CA VAL A 122 8.27 -31.22 15.95
C VAL A 122 8.83 -29.90 16.50
N GLY A 123 9.94 -29.95 17.24
CA GLY A 123 10.64 -28.77 17.73
C GLY A 123 11.11 -27.86 16.60
N VAL A 124 11.63 -28.39 15.49
CA VAL A 124 12.05 -27.59 14.33
C VAL A 124 10.88 -26.83 13.72
N PHE A 125 9.71 -27.47 13.57
CA PHE A 125 8.50 -26.76 13.11
C PHE A 125 8.08 -25.64 14.07
N ALA A 126 8.13 -25.90 15.37
CA ALA A 126 7.85 -24.90 16.40
C ALA A 126 8.86 -23.74 16.39
N GLY A 127 10.14 -24.04 16.20
CA GLY A 127 11.21 -23.05 16.03
C GLY A 127 11.00 -22.17 14.80
N MET A 128 10.67 -22.78 13.65
CA MET A 128 10.37 -22.03 12.42
C MET A 128 9.18 -21.09 12.58
N SER A 129 8.14 -21.53 13.31
CA SER A 129 6.99 -20.67 13.61
C SER A 129 7.29 -19.56 14.61
N ALA A 130 8.26 -19.73 15.51
CA ALA A 130 8.60 -18.73 16.53
C ALA A 130 9.55 -17.66 16.00
N GLN A 131 10.51 -18.02 15.14
CA GLN A 131 11.42 -17.02 14.56
C GLN A 131 10.70 -16.01 13.66
N SER A 132 9.56 -16.36 13.07
CA SER A 132 8.77 -15.42 12.27
C SER A 132 8.06 -14.37 13.12
N ARG A 133 8.02 -14.54 14.45
CA ARG A 133 7.37 -13.65 15.44
C ARG A 133 8.40 -12.78 16.18
N TRP A 134 9.50 -12.46 15.50
CA TRP A 134 10.61 -11.71 16.10
C TRP A 134 10.24 -10.25 16.40
N GLN A 135 9.43 -9.61 15.54
CA GLN A 135 8.93 -8.25 15.76
C GLN A 135 8.01 -8.20 16.99
N ASP A 136 7.02 -9.09 17.07
CA ASP A 136 6.12 -9.22 18.24
C ASP A 136 6.89 -9.34 19.56
N TRP A 137 8.00 -10.12 19.57
CA TRP A 137 8.84 -10.27 20.76
C TRP A 137 9.63 -9.01 21.11
N LEU A 138 10.22 -8.33 20.13
CA LEU A 138 11.00 -7.12 20.38
C LEU A 138 10.11 -5.98 20.84
N LEU A 139 8.97 -5.78 20.18
CA LEU A 139 7.94 -4.82 20.56
C LEU A 139 7.33 -5.15 21.93
N PHE A 140 7.11 -6.42 22.25
CA PHE A 140 6.69 -6.81 23.61
C PHE A 140 7.68 -6.38 24.70
N ARG A 141 8.98 -6.30 24.37
CA ARG A 141 10.05 -5.97 25.32
C ARG A 141 10.25 -4.47 25.48
N GLU A 142 10.25 -3.73 24.38
CA GLU A 142 10.60 -2.29 24.33
C GLU A 142 9.40 -1.37 24.06
N GLY A 143 8.19 -1.93 23.92
CA GLY A 143 6.98 -1.17 23.60
C GLY A 143 6.64 -0.07 24.61
N GLY A 144 6.19 1.06 24.10
CA GLY A 144 5.81 2.25 24.87
C GLY A 144 4.31 2.36 25.17
N THR A 145 3.90 3.59 25.50
CA THR A 145 2.49 3.97 25.69
C THR A 145 2.09 4.99 24.64
N PHE A 146 0.89 4.88 24.10
CA PHE A 146 0.34 5.82 23.12
C PHE A 146 -0.24 7.08 23.77
N GLY A 147 -0.54 7.05 25.07
CA GLY A 147 -1.25 8.16 25.71
C GLY A 147 -2.76 8.17 25.41
N TRP A 148 -3.23 7.22 24.58
CA TRP A 148 -4.64 6.97 24.31
C TRP A 148 -5.08 5.69 25.03
N SER A 149 -6.14 5.78 25.84
CA SER A 149 -6.66 4.67 26.63
C SER A 149 -7.98 4.16 26.07
N ASP A 150 -8.09 2.84 25.95
CA ASP A 150 -9.31 2.21 25.46
C ASP A 150 -10.50 2.50 26.40
N PRO A 151 -11.64 2.98 25.88
CA PRO A 151 -12.77 3.41 26.73
C PRO A 151 -13.46 2.29 27.51
N GLU A 152 -13.26 1.01 27.15
CA GLU A 152 -13.97 -0.13 27.75
C GLU A 152 -13.23 -0.74 28.95
N PHE A 153 -11.93 -0.97 28.80
CA PHE A 153 -11.03 -1.60 29.77
C PHE A 153 -10.05 -0.64 30.43
N GLY A 154 -9.92 0.60 29.92
CA GLY A 154 -9.02 1.62 30.45
C GLY A 154 -7.54 1.23 30.34
N ARG A 155 -7.16 0.45 29.32
CA ARG A 155 -5.78 0.12 29.00
C ARG A 155 -5.27 1.04 27.90
N ASP A 156 -4.03 1.47 28.02
CA ASP A 156 -3.36 2.18 26.94
C ASP A 156 -3.32 1.32 25.66
N ALA A 157 -3.44 1.95 24.49
CA ALA A 157 -3.37 1.27 23.20
C ALA A 157 -2.08 0.42 23.04
N GLY A 158 -1.00 0.78 23.72
CA GLY A 158 0.26 0.02 23.75
C GLY A 158 0.12 -1.39 24.32
N PHE A 159 -0.89 -1.66 25.15
CA PHE A 159 -1.21 -3.04 25.53
C PHE A 159 -1.65 -3.88 24.31
N TYR A 160 -2.45 -3.31 23.41
CA TYR A 160 -2.99 -4.00 22.25
C TYR A 160 -1.97 -4.10 21.13
N VAL A 161 -1.20 -3.04 20.87
CA VAL A 161 -0.19 -3.00 19.81
C VAL A 161 1.09 -3.77 20.18
N PHE A 162 1.60 -3.62 21.41
CA PHE A 162 2.90 -4.20 21.78
C PHE A 162 2.79 -5.52 22.56
N GLN A 163 1.80 -5.68 23.44
CA GLN A 163 1.79 -6.80 24.40
C GLN A 163 0.89 -7.97 23.96
N LEU A 164 -0.32 -7.66 23.51
CA LEU A 164 -1.34 -8.64 23.19
C LEU A 164 -0.95 -9.60 22.05
N PRO A 165 -0.25 -9.19 20.97
CA PRO A 165 0.12 -10.08 19.87
C PRO A 165 1.06 -11.19 20.35
N PHE A 166 2.10 -10.84 21.11
CA PHE A 166 3.04 -11.81 21.67
C PHE A 166 2.39 -12.73 22.71
N ILE A 167 1.50 -12.21 23.57
CA ILE A 167 0.72 -13.03 24.52
C ILE A 167 -0.15 -14.03 23.76
N THR A 168 -0.83 -13.59 22.70
CA THR A 168 -1.70 -14.43 21.86
C THR A 168 -0.90 -15.50 21.13
N PHE A 169 0.31 -15.16 20.65
CA PHE A 169 1.25 -16.13 20.10
C PHE A 169 1.67 -17.18 21.15
N MET A 170 2.03 -16.76 22.38
CA MET A 170 2.37 -17.68 23.47
C MET A 170 1.23 -18.63 23.84
N LEU A 171 -0.01 -18.14 23.86
CA LEU A 171 -1.20 -18.97 24.07
C LEU A 171 -1.37 -20.00 22.94
N SER A 172 -1.24 -19.55 21.69
CA SER A 172 -1.32 -20.41 20.50
C SER A 172 -0.22 -21.48 20.49
N PHE A 173 1.01 -21.11 20.82
CA PHE A 173 2.14 -22.02 21.00
C PHE A 173 1.86 -23.04 22.12
N GLY A 174 1.32 -22.59 23.25
CA GLY A 174 0.92 -23.46 24.37
C GLY A 174 -0.18 -24.46 23.98
N PHE A 175 -1.18 -24.03 23.22
CA PHE A 175 -2.20 -24.92 22.67
C PHE A 175 -1.61 -25.96 21.73
N ALA A 176 -0.77 -25.54 20.79
CA ALA A 176 -0.09 -26.45 19.87
C ALA A 176 0.75 -27.48 20.65
N ALA A 177 1.49 -27.04 21.67
CA ALA A 177 2.26 -27.92 22.54
C ALA A 177 1.36 -28.95 23.23
N ILE A 178 0.26 -28.52 23.86
CA ILE A 178 -0.67 -29.43 24.54
C ILE A 178 -1.32 -30.42 23.56
N VAL A 179 -1.79 -29.95 22.40
CA VAL A 179 -2.44 -30.81 21.39
C VAL A 179 -1.47 -31.81 20.80
N VAL A 180 -0.27 -31.38 20.39
CA VAL A 180 0.74 -32.28 19.84
C VAL A 180 1.23 -33.25 20.92
N GLY A 181 1.43 -32.79 22.15
CA GLY A 181 1.74 -33.64 23.30
C GLY A 181 0.66 -34.68 23.57
N LEU A 182 -0.62 -34.30 23.50
CA LEU A 182 -1.77 -35.18 23.65
C LEU A 182 -1.84 -36.23 22.54
N LEU A 183 -1.68 -35.83 21.28
CA LEU A 183 -1.66 -36.74 20.13
C LEU A 183 -0.46 -37.70 20.19
N ALA A 184 0.72 -37.20 20.55
CA ALA A 184 1.92 -38.00 20.72
C ALA A 184 1.74 -39.02 21.87
N ALA A 185 1.23 -38.58 23.02
CA ALA A 185 0.94 -39.43 24.16
C ALA A 185 -0.15 -40.48 23.85
N LEU A 186 -1.22 -40.10 23.14
CA LEU A 186 -2.29 -40.99 22.71
C LEU A 186 -1.78 -42.04 21.74
N GLY A 187 -1.00 -41.63 20.73
CA GLY A 187 -0.36 -42.49 19.76
C GLY A 187 0.60 -43.49 20.43
N ALA A 188 1.41 -43.03 21.38
CA ALA A 188 2.29 -43.89 22.17
C ALA A 188 1.50 -44.88 23.04
N HIS A 189 0.45 -44.43 23.73
CA HIS A 189 -0.41 -45.30 24.54
C HIS A 189 -1.17 -46.33 23.70
N TYR A 190 -1.60 -45.98 22.49
CA TYR A 190 -2.18 -46.91 21.52
C TYR A 190 -1.15 -47.91 21.00
N LEU A 191 0.03 -47.41 20.60
CA LEU A 191 1.14 -48.22 20.11
C LEU A 191 1.61 -49.25 21.14
N TYR A 192 1.59 -48.94 22.45
CA TYR A 192 2.01 -49.86 23.51
C TYR A 192 0.84 -50.61 24.20
N GLY A 193 -0.39 -50.50 23.69
CA GLY A 193 -1.55 -51.28 24.14
C GLY A 193 -2.20 -50.81 25.44
N ALA A 194 -1.86 -49.59 25.90
CA ALA A 194 -2.46 -48.92 27.05
C ALA A 194 -3.83 -48.29 26.74
N VAL A 195 -4.11 -47.99 25.46
CA VAL A 195 -5.40 -47.57 24.90
C VAL A 195 -5.82 -48.56 23.80
N ARG A 196 -7.10 -48.95 23.76
CA ARG A 196 -7.64 -49.95 22.83
C ARG A 196 -8.98 -49.50 22.25
N MET A 197 -9.23 -49.84 20.98
CA MET A 197 -10.50 -49.57 20.31
C MET A 197 -11.50 -50.75 20.46
N SER A 198 -10.99 -51.99 20.52
CA SER A 198 -11.79 -53.22 20.54
C SER A 198 -11.31 -54.24 21.60
N GLY A 199 -12.22 -55.06 22.15
CA GLY A 199 -11.93 -56.17 23.07
C GLY A 199 -12.72 -56.16 24.40
N ASP A 200 -12.84 -57.32 25.05
CA ASP A 200 -13.46 -57.46 26.38
C ASP A 200 -12.53 -56.97 27.50
N GLY A 201 -13.01 -56.06 28.36
CA GLY A 201 -12.27 -55.48 29.50
C GLY A 201 -12.16 -53.94 29.48
N GLU A 202 -11.35 -53.37 30.38
CA GLU A 202 -11.11 -51.91 30.43
C GLU A 202 -10.37 -51.44 29.17
N ARG A 203 -10.97 -50.50 28.41
CA ARG A 203 -10.43 -49.96 27.13
C ARG A 203 -9.19 -49.09 27.29
N MET A 204 -8.93 -48.57 28.50
CA MET A 204 -7.77 -47.73 28.80
C MET A 204 -7.28 -47.97 30.23
N THR A 205 -5.96 -48.14 30.39
CA THR A 205 -5.33 -48.31 31.72
C THR A 205 -5.50 -47.05 32.59
N ASN A 206 -5.48 -47.19 33.92
CA ASN A 206 -5.58 -46.03 34.82
C ASN A 206 -4.45 -45.01 34.59
N ALA A 207 -3.23 -45.48 34.34
CA ALA A 207 -2.09 -44.60 34.06
C ALA A 207 -2.26 -43.80 32.75
N ALA A 208 -2.71 -44.45 31.68
CA ALA A 208 -3.02 -43.76 30.41
C ALA A 208 -4.19 -42.79 30.57
N ARG A 209 -5.24 -43.19 31.31
CA ARG A 209 -6.40 -42.34 31.60
C ARG A 209 -5.99 -41.07 32.32
N VAL A 210 -5.21 -41.17 33.40
CA VAL A 210 -4.74 -40.01 34.16
C VAL A 210 -3.86 -39.12 33.29
N HIS A 211 -2.88 -39.68 32.58
CA HIS A 211 -1.98 -38.90 31.72
C HIS A 211 -2.73 -38.08 30.66
N LEU A 212 -3.61 -38.73 29.88
CA LEU A 212 -4.40 -38.05 28.86
C LEU A 212 -5.42 -37.07 29.45
N SER A 213 -6.01 -37.39 30.60
CA SER A 213 -6.96 -36.49 31.28
C SER A 213 -6.28 -35.24 31.83
N VAL A 214 -5.04 -35.34 32.32
CA VAL A 214 -4.24 -34.18 32.74
C VAL A 214 -3.96 -33.27 31.55
N LEU A 215 -3.61 -33.81 30.39
CA LEU A 215 -3.40 -33.02 29.18
C LEU A 215 -4.68 -32.32 28.71
N VAL A 216 -5.82 -33.01 28.76
CA VAL A 216 -7.14 -32.39 28.46
C VAL A 216 -7.51 -31.32 29.49
N ALA A 217 -7.22 -31.54 30.78
CA ALA A 217 -7.45 -30.54 31.81
C ALA A 217 -6.55 -29.31 31.62
N LEU A 218 -5.28 -29.50 31.27
CA LEU A 218 -4.37 -28.40 30.92
C LEU A 218 -4.87 -27.63 29.70
N PHE A 219 -5.40 -28.33 28.69
CA PHE A 219 -6.03 -27.68 27.53
C PHE A 219 -7.19 -26.78 27.95
N LEU A 220 -8.09 -27.25 28.83
CA LEU A 220 -9.21 -26.47 29.32
C LEU A 220 -8.80 -25.29 30.21
N LEU A 221 -7.77 -25.46 31.05
CA LEU A 221 -7.20 -24.34 31.82
C LEU A 221 -6.58 -23.29 30.89
N MET A 222 -5.87 -23.72 29.85
CA MET A 222 -5.35 -22.82 28.82
C MET A 222 -6.49 -22.11 28.07
N LYS A 223 -7.60 -22.80 27.77
CA LYS A 223 -8.82 -22.16 27.22
C LYS A 223 -9.40 -21.11 28.16
N ALA A 224 -9.38 -21.33 29.47
CA ALA A 224 -9.81 -20.31 30.43
C ALA A 224 -8.92 -19.06 30.38
N VAL A 225 -7.60 -19.22 30.26
CA VAL A 225 -6.67 -18.08 30.08
C VAL A 225 -6.90 -17.41 28.73
N ALA A 226 -7.08 -18.18 27.65
CA ALA A 226 -7.38 -17.64 26.33
C ALA A 226 -8.67 -16.82 26.34
N TYR A 227 -9.76 -17.32 26.93
CA TYR A 227 -11.01 -16.56 27.05
C TYR A 227 -10.86 -15.26 27.84
N TYR A 228 -9.91 -15.17 28.77
CA TYR A 228 -9.63 -13.91 29.46
C TYR A 228 -9.06 -12.86 28.49
N PHE A 229 -8.11 -13.26 27.63
CA PHE A 229 -7.47 -12.38 26.65
C PHE A 229 -8.32 -12.14 25.40
N ASP A 230 -9.11 -13.12 24.95
CA ASP A 230 -10.06 -12.99 23.83
C ASP A 230 -11.03 -11.81 24.00
N ARG A 231 -11.26 -11.36 25.23
CA ARG A 231 -12.13 -10.20 25.53
C ARG A 231 -11.55 -8.89 25.01
N PHE A 232 -10.22 -8.75 25.04
CA PHE A 232 -9.54 -7.56 24.52
C PHE A 232 -9.59 -7.51 23.00
N ALA A 233 -9.58 -8.67 22.33
CA ALA A 233 -9.69 -8.72 20.87
C ALA A 233 -11.00 -8.12 20.34
N PHE A 234 -12.05 -7.98 21.16
CA PHE A 234 -13.26 -7.30 20.72
C PHE A 234 -13.04 -5.81 20.41
N THR A 235 -12.02 -5.15 20.94
CA THR A 235 -11.75 -3.74 20.64
C THR A 235 -11.06 -3.56 19.28
N THR A 236 -10.42 -4.59 18.74
CA THR A 236 -9.68 -4.55 17.47
C THR A 236 -10.38 -5.31 16.34
N GLN A 237 -11.47 -6.04 16.64
CA GLN A 237 -12.22 -6.82 15.65
C GLN A 237 -13.24 -5.97 14.88
N HIS A 238 -13.41 -6.30 13.60
CA HIS A 238 -14.46 -5.73 12.76
C HIS A 238 -15.86 -6.22 13.20
N ASN A 239 -16.78 -5.27 13.34
CA ASN A 239 -18.17 -5.51 13.71
C ASN A 239 -19.06 -5.55 12.45
N GLU A 240 -19.58 -6.73 12.14
CA GLU A 240 -20.43 -6.97 10.97
C GLU A 240 -21.76 -6.19 11.00
N VAL A 241 -22.24 -5.74 12.16
CA VAL A 241 -23.54 -5.04 12.29
C VAL A 241 -23.43 -3.58 11.90
N THR A 242 -22.35 -2.93 12.33
CA THR A 242 -22.10 -1.49 12.15
C THR A 242 -21.12 -1.20 11.02
N GLY A 243 -20.37 -2.19 10.55
CA GLY A 243 -19.34 -2.01 9.52
C GLY A 243 -18.19 -1.12 10.00
N ILE A 244 -17.89 -1.16 11.30
CA ILE A 244 -16.77 -0.46 11.95
C ILE A 244 -15.98 -1.42 12.84
N THR A 245 -14.81 -1.01 13.29
CA THR A 245 -13.88 -1.76 14.12
C THR A 245 -14.11 -1.43 15.58
N GLY A 246 -14.06 -2.46 16.42
CA GLY A 246 -14.42 -2.34 17.83
C GLY A 246 -15.80 -2.94 18.08
N GLY A 247 -15.91 -3.62 19.22
CA GLY A 247 -17.12 -4.37 19.54
C GLY A 247 -18.26 -3.42 19.88
N GLY A 248 -19.41 -3.71 19.28
CA GLY A 248 -20.63 -2.97 19.51
C GLY A 248 -21.38 -3.44 20.74
N TYR A 249 -22.67 -3.11 20.79
CA TYR A 249 -23.51 -3.42 21.93
C TYR A 249 -23.60 -4.93 22.20
N THR A 250 -23.74 -5.73 21.13
CA THR A 250 -23.84 -7.20 21.25
C THR A 250 -22.54 -7.80 21.80
N GLU A 251 -21.40 -7.33 21.31
CA GLU A 251 -20.08 -7.83 21.69
C GLU A 251 -19.80 -7.51 23.16
N MET A 252 -20.06 -6.27 23.58
CA MET A 252 -19.75 -5.80 24.93
C MET A 252 -20.75 -6.31 25.98
N ASN A 253 -22.04 -6.44 25.64
CA ASN A 253 -23.06 -6.85 26.62
C ASN A 253 -23.42 -8.34 26.58
N ALA A 254 -23.26 -9.01 25.45
CA ALA A 254 -23.57 -10.44 25.32
C ALA A 254 -22.31 -11.32 25.29
N LEU A 255 -21.42 -11.10 24.32
CA LEU A 255 -20.25 -11.95 24.11
C LEU A 255 -19.22 -11.82 25.24
N MET A 256 -19.02 -10.61 25.78
CA MET A 256 -18.15 -10.38 26.93
C MET A 256 -18.55 -11.25 28.13
N ASN A 257 -19.84 -11.23 28.47
CA ASN A 257 -20.42 -12.02 29.56
C ASN A 257 -20.32 -13.53 29.28
N ALA A 258 -20.51 -13.94 28.03
CA ALA A 258 -20.31 -15.32 27.61
C ALA A 258 -18.85 -15.79 27.81
N LYS A 259 -17.86 -14.98 27.44
CA LYS A 259 -16.43 -15.30 27.68
C LYS A 259 -16.15 -15.49 29.17
N VAL A 260 -16.67 -14.60 30.03
CA VAL A 260 -16.51 -14.71 31.50
C VAL A 260 -17.13 -16.02 32.03
N ALA A 261 -18.31 -16.40 31.56
CA ALA A 261 -18.93 -17.68 31.95
C ALA A 261 -18.08 -18.89 31.50
N LEU A 262 -17.54 -18.84 30.27
CA LEU A 262 -16.71 -19.91 29.72
C LEU A 262 -15.38 -20.10 30.46
N ILE A 263 -14.80 -19.04 31.02
CA ILE A 263 -13.62 -19.13 31.90
C ILE A 263 -13.93 -20.07 33.07
N TRP A 264 -15.00 -19.79 33.83
CA TRP A 264 -15.38 -20.59 34.99
C TRP A 264 -15.79 -22.01 34.65
N VAL A 265 -16.58 -22.19 33.58
CA VAL A 265 -16.99 -23.53 33.11
C VAL A 265 -15.78 -24.37 32.71
N SER A 266 -14.79 -23.78 32.05
CA SER A 266 -13.55 -24.47 31.64
C SER A 266 -12.70 -24.88 32.85
N VAL A 267 -12.56 -24.00 33.85
CA VAL A 267 -11.85 -24.32 35.10
C VAL A 267 -12.56 -25.45 35.87
N ILE A 268 -13.88 -25.38 36.02
CA ILE A 268 -14.67 -26.42 36.69
C ILE A 268 -14.55 -27.75 35.94
N ALA A 269 -14.67 -27.74 34.61
CA ALA A 269 -14.54 -28.94 33.80
C ALA A 269 -13.13 -29.56 33.90
N ALA A 270 -12.07 -28.75 33.94
CA ALA A 270 -10.70 -29.23 34.16
C ALA A 270 -10.56 -29.94 35.51
N VAL A 271 -11.08 -29.35 36.59
CA VAL A 271 -11.07 -29.95 37.94
C VAL A 271 -11.85 -31.27 37.97
N VAL A 272 -13.05 -31.30 37.38
CA VAL A 272 -13.87 -32.52 37.27
C VAL A 272 -13.10 -33.62 36.52
N ILE A 273 -12.51 -33.31 35.37
CA ILE A 273 -11.75 -34.29 34.58
C ILE A 273 -10.58 -34.88 35.38
N VAL A 274 -9.81 -34.05 36.10
CA VAL A 274 -8.69 -34.55 36.91
C VAL A 274 -9.15 -35.42 38.08
N VAL A 275 -10.14 -34.96 38.85
CA VAL A 275 -10.63 -35.67 40.05
C VAL A 275 -11.25 -37.02 39.70
N PHE A 276 -12.10 -37.07 38.67
CA PHE A 276 -12.79 -38.30 38.29
C PHE A 276 -11.88 -39.28 37.53
N SER A 277 -10.88 -38.80 36.80
CA SER A 277 -9.90 -39.67 36.14
C SER A 277 -8.87 -40.29 37.09
N TRP A 278 -8.61 -39.69 38.26
CA TRP A 278 -7.63 -40.19 39.23
C TRP A 278 -8.15 -41.37 40.06
N GLY A 279 -9.36 -41.31 40.65
CA GLY A 279 -9.67 -42.25 41.74
C GLY A 279 -11.12 -42.69 41.96
N PHE A 280 -12.13 -42.03 41.42
CA PHE A 280 -13.51 -42.24 41.90
C PHE A 280 -14.42 -43.09 41.00
N THR A 281 -14.28 -43.01 39.68
CA THR A 281 -15.07 -43.81 38.74
C THR A 281 -14.19 -44.30 37.60
N ARG A 282 -14.18 -45.61 37.33
CA ARG A 282 -13.41 -46.18 36.20
C ARG A 282 -14.09 -45.95 34.84
N SER A 283 -14.81 -44.84 34.70
CA SER A 283 -15.69 -44.53 33.56
C SER A 283 -15.28 -43.24 32.88
N LEU A 284 -15.24 -43.25 31.54
CA LEU A 284 -14.99 -42.06 30.71
C LEU A 284 -16.22 -41.15 30.56
N LEU A 285 -17.36 -41.56 31.12
CA LEU A 285 -18.63 -40.86 30.93
C LEU A 285 -18.64 -39.46 31.56
N LEU A 286 -18.08 -39.29 32.77
CA LEU A 286 -18.07 -37.99 33.45
C LEU A 286 -17.05 -37.00 32.84
N PRO A 287 -15.79 -37.39 32.56
CA PRO A 287 -14.87 -36.54 31.81
C PRO A 287 -15.41 -36.16 30.42
N GLY A 288 -16.02 -37.12 29.70
CA GLY A 288 -16.64 -36.87 28.41
C GLY A 288 -17.85 -35.94 28.51
N ALA A 289 -18.68 -36.08 29.54
CA ALA A 289 -19.82 -35.19 29.79
C ALA A 289 -19.37 -33.77 30.16
N ALA A 290 -18.31 -33.61 30.96
CA ALA A 290 -17.75 -32.30 31.30
C ALA A 290 -17.22 -31.58 30.06
N LEU A 291 -16.49 -32.30 29.19
CA LEU A 291 -16.01 -31.76 27.92
C LEU A 291 -17.19 -31.40 26.98
N GLY A 292 -18.19 -32.29 26.88
CA GLY A 292 -19.40 -32.05 26.11
C GLY A 292 -20.17 -30.83 26.60
N LEU A 293 -20.27 -30.63 27.92
CA LEU A 293 -20.90 -29.45 28.52
C LEU A 293 -20.15 -28.17 28.13
N VAL A 294 -18.82 -28.14 28.22
CA VAL A 294 -18.03 -26.97 27.79
C VAL A 294 -18.32 -26.62 26.33
N VAL A 295 -18.36 -27.63 25.44
CA VAL A 295 -18.65 -27.42 24.01
C VAL A 295 -20.07 -26.89 23.81
N VAL A 296 -21.07 -27.50 24.45
CA VAL A 296 -22.47 -27.06 24.37
C VAL A 296 -22.62 -25.64 24.90
N THR A 297 -22.01 -25.32 26.04
CA THR A 297 -22.02 -23.96 26.61
C THR A 297 -21.31 -22.97 25.70
N ALA A 298 -20.19 -23.34 25.08
CA ALA A 298 -19.49 -22.47 24.14
C ALA A 298 -20.35 -22.14 22.91
N ILE A 299 -21.03 -23.14 22.34
CA ILE A 299 -21.94 -22.95 21.20
C ILE A 299 -23.15 -22.10 21.62
N ALA A 300 -23.76 -22.41 22.77
CA ALA A 300 -24.95 -21.70 23.23
C ALA A 300 -24.64 -20.24 23.61
N ALA A 301 -23.58 -20.01 24.38
CA ALA A 301 -23.21 -18.69 24.89
C ALA A 301 -22.51 -17.82 23.83
N GLY A 302 -21.74 -18.43 22.91
CA GLY A 302 -21.01 -17.71 21.86
C GLY A 302 -21.77 -17.56 20.55
N GLY A 303 -22.75 -18.42 20.26
CA GLY A 303 -23.51 -18.39 19.01
C GLY A 303 -24.97 -17.97 19.22
N ILE A 304 -25.73 -18.78 19.97
CA ILE A 304 -27.19 -18.58 20.08
C ILE A 304 -27.53 -17.27 20.79
N TYR A 305 -26.92 -17.02 21.96
CA TYR A 305 -27.27 -15.86 22.78
C TYR A 305 -26.97 -14.50 22.09
N PRO A 306 -25.78 -14.28 21.50
CA PRO A 306 -25.48 -13.05 20.77
C PRO A 306 -26.39 -12.83 19.57
N THR A 307 -26.72 -13.87 18.79
CA THR A 307 -27.66 -13.74 17.66
C THR A 307 -29.04 -13.25 18.11
N VAL A 308 -29.52 -13.73 19.26
CA VAL A 308 -30.81 -13.28 19.82
C VAL A 308 -30.74 -11.82 20.24
N VAL A 309 -29.67 -11.41 20.93
CA VAL A 309 -29.49 -10.00 21.34
C VAL A 309 -29.40 -9.09 20.12
N ARG A 310 -28.63 -9.49 19.11
CA ARG A 310 -28.46 -8.76 17.86
C ARG A 310 -29.78 -8.54 17.12
N SER A 311 -30.51 -9.62 16.84
CA SER A 311 -31.75 -9.57 16.04
C SER A 311 -32.94 -8.91 16.74
N VAL A 312 -33.00 -9.00 18.08
CA VAL A 312 -34.18 -8.53 18.84
C VAL A 312 -33.98 -7.16 19.48
N ASP A 313 -32.76 -6.83 19.92
CA ASP A 313 -32.50 -5.58 20.68
C ASP A 313 -31.73 -4.55 19.84
N VAL A 314 -30.73 -4.98 19.06
CA VAL A 314 -29.80 -4.10 18.36
C VAL A 314 -30.27 -3.70 16.96
N GLU A 315 -30.51 -4.67 16.07
CA GLU A 315 -30.86 -4.38 14.68
C GLU A 315 -32.11 -3.49 14.51
N PRO A 316 -33.18 -3.62 15.32
CA PRO A 316 -34.33 -2.73 15.23
C PRO A 316 -34.06 -1.30 15.73
N ASN A 317 -33.02 -1.07 16.54
CA ASN A 317 -32.71 0.19 17.20
C ASN A 317 -31.21 0.56 17.07
N ARG A 318 -30.63 0.35 15.88
CA ARG A 318 -29.17 0.45 15.67
C ARG A 318 -28.58 1.78 16.14
N PRO A 319 -29.09 2.97 15.74
CA PRO A 319 -28.46 4.23 16.15
C PRO A 319 -28.48 4.44 17.68
N GLN A 320 -29.52 3.97 18.38
CA GLN A 320 -29.60 4.12 19.83
C GLN A 320 -28.74 3.11 20.60
N ARG A 321 -28.55 1.89 20.07
CA ARG A 321 -27.77 0.84 20.73
C ARG A 321 -26.28 0.92 20.42
N GLU A 322 -25.92 1.35 19.21
CA GLU A 322 -24.55 1.35 18.73
C GLU A 322 -23.87 2.72 18.78
N GLY A 323 -24.61 3.81 19.03
CA GLY A 323 -24.08 5.19 19.01
C GLY A 323 -22.85 5.41 19.90
N GLU A 324 -22.86 4.90 21.13
CA GLU A 324 -21.70 5.02 22.05
C GLU A 324 -20.47 4.29 21.51
N TYR A 325 -20.64 3.12 20.88
CA TYR A 325 -19.50 2.35 20.33
C TYR A 325 -18.99 2.96 19.03
N ALA A 326 -19.88 3.57 18.24
CA ALA A 326 -19.48 4.37 17.08
C ALA A 326 -18.65 5.59 17.49
N GLU A 327 -19.05 6.33 18.54
CA GLU A 327 -18.27 7.47 19.06
C GLU A 327 -16.86 7.06 19.48
N ARG A 328 -16.71 5.95 20.21
CA ARG A 328 -15.38 5.40 20.57
C ARG A 328 -14.52 5.09 19.35
N THR A 329 -15.15 4.59 18.27
CA THR A 329 -14.46 4.24 17.04
C THR A 329 -14.07 5.47 16.22
N ILE A 330 -14.93 6.49 16.20
CA ILE A 330 -14.63 7.80 15.61
C ILE A 330 -13.41 8.40 16.33
N GLU A 331 -13.44 8.50 17.65
CA GLU A 331 -12.32 9.04 18.43
C GLU A 331 -11.03 8.26 18.24
N GLY A 332 -11.09 6.92 18.28
CA GLY A 332 -9.92 6.07 18.08
C GLY A 332 -9.36 6.16 16.66
N THR A 333 -10.21 6.22 15.63
CA THR A 333 -9.79 6.39 14.23
C THR A 333 -9.12 7.75 14.01
N TYR A 334 -9.68 8.82 14.57
CA TYR A 334 -9.06 10.15 14.50
C TYR A 334 -7.66 10.17 15.11
N PHE A 335 -7.50 9.56 16.28
CA PHE A 335 -6.20 9.44 16.93
C PHE A 335 -5.24 8.54 16.14
N ALA A 336 -5.71 7.40 15.62
CA ALA A 336 -4.85 6.40 15.02
C ALA A 336 -4.25 6.82 13.65
N TYR A 337 -4.94 7.69 12.92
CA TYR A 337 -4.51 8.20 11.60
C TYR A 337 -4.09 9.68 11.61
N GLY A 338 -3.86 10.26 12.79
CA GLY A 338 -3.42 11.66 12.92
C GLY A 338 -4.39 12.67 12.31
N MET A 339 -5.68 12.44 12.49
CA MET A 339 -6.73 13.35 12.04
C MET A 339 -7.26 14.23 13.16
N ASP A 340 -6.71 14.14 14.38
CA ASP A 340 -7.15 14.88 15.56
C ASP A 340 -6.98 16.41 15.43
N THR A 341 -6.06 16.85 14.56
CA THR A 341 -5.85 18.26 14.20
C THR A 341 -6.63 18.71 12.97
N VAL A 342 -7.50 17.86 12.41
CA VAL A 342 -8.27 18.23 11.20
C VAL A 342 -9.24 19.36 11.51
N GLU A 343 -9.03 20.48 10.84
CA GLU A 343 -9.93 21.63 10.89
C GLU A 343 -10.98 21.55 9.79
N THR A 344 -12.14 22.15 10.03
CA THR A 344 -13.22 22.21 9.04
C THR A 344 -13.65 23.66 8.86
N GLU A 345 -13.45 24.16 7.65
CA GLU A 345 -13.88 25.49 7.24
C GLU A 345 -15.07 25.42 6.29
N GLN A 346 -15.97 26.39 6.38
CA GLN A 346 -17.09 26.49 5.45
C GLN A 346 -16.71 27.36 4.26
N LEU A 347 -16.63 26.76 3.09
CA LEU A 347 -16.41 27.48 1.85
C LEU A 347 -17.76 27.95 1.29
N ARG A 348 -18.00 29.27 1.37
CA ARG A 348 -19.20 29.89 0.78
C ARG A 348 -18.87 30.36 -0.62
N LEU A 349 -19.40 29.64 -1.60
CA LEU A 349 -19.17 29.96 -3.00
C LEU A 349 -20.04 31.14 -3.46
N SER A 350 -19.43 32.08 -4.17
CA SER A 350 -20.06 33.02 -5.08
C SER A 350 -19.61 32.66 -6.49
N GLY A 351 -20.48 32.02 -7.29
CA GLY A 351 -20.14 31.46 -8.61
C GLY A 351 -19.89 32.47 -9.73
N ASN A 352 -19.39 33.67 -9.44
CA ASN A 352 -19.15 34.71 -10.44
C ASN A 352 -17.66 35.03 -10.56
N PRO A 353 -17.09 34.99 -11.78
CA PRO A 353 -15.72 35.43 -12.04
C PRO A 353 -15.63 36.97 -12.00
N ASN A 354 -15.63 37.55 -10.80
CA ASN A 354 -15.45 38.99 -10.65
C ASN A 354 -14.00 39.37 -11.00
N ALA A 355 -13.82 40.12 -12.09
CA ALA A 355 -12.51 40.62 -12.55
C ALA A 355 -11.71 41.31 -11.43
N GLU A 356 -12.38 42.11 -10.59
CA GLU A 356 -11.71 42.81 -9.47
C GLU A 356 -11.10 41.82 -8.45
N ASN A 357 -11.76 40.69 -8.20
CA ASN A 357 -11.25 39.68 -7.28
C ASN A 357 -10.09 38.85 -7.89
N LEU A 358 -10.06 38.73 -9.22
CA LEU A 358 -9.04 37.97 -9.95
C LEU A 358 -7.77 38.79 -10.11
N ASP A 359 -7.89 40.08 -10.48
CA ASP A 359 -6.74 40.98 -10.64
C ASP A 359 -6.01 41.26 -9.30
N GLU A 360 -6.72 41.16 -8.17
CA GLU A 360 -6.13 41.34 -6.83
C GLU A 360 -5.53 40.04 -6.24
N ASP A 361 -5.73 38.88 -6.88
CA ASP A 361 -5.18 37.62 -6.40
C ASP A 361 -3.69 37.52 -6.68
N THR A 362 -2.90 37.70 -5.62
CA THR A 362 -1.43 37.52 -5.63
C THR A 362 -1.03 36.15 -5.09
N GLY A 363 -2.02 35.31 -4.75
CA GLY A 363 -1.86 34.14 -3.92
C GLY A 363 -1.83 32.81 -4.67
N THR A 364 -2.64 32.71 -5.72
CA THR A 364 -2.91 31.47 -6.45
C THR A 364 -2.67 31.65 -7.94
N ILE A 365 -3.19 32.73 -8.55
CA ILE A 365 -3.09 32.96 -10.00
C ILE A 365 -1.65 32.98 -10.52
N PRO A 366 -0.68 33.66 -9.86
CA PRO A 366 0.70 33.68 -10.34
C PRO A 366 1.39 32.30 -10.38
N PHE A 367 0.88 31.33 -9.62
CA PHE A 367 1.48 30.01 -9.44
C PHE A 367 0.69 28.88 -10.12
N ILE A 368 -0.18 29.23 -11.08
CA ILE A 368 -0.99 28.23 -11.76
C ILE A 368 -0.10 27.31 -12.61
N ARG A 369 -0.10 26.02 -12.25
CA ARG A 369 0.71 25.00 -12.91
C ARG A 369 0.19 24.69 -14.31
N LEU A 370 0.90 25.16 -15.33
CA LEU A 370 0.65 24.86 -16.74
C LEU A 370 1.24 23.52 -17.17
N ILE A 371 2.42 23.17 -16.64
CA ILE A 371 3.11 21.92 -16.99
C ILE A 371 2.78 20.79 -16.00
N ASP A 372 2.24 19.68 -16.51
CA ASP A 372 1.91 18.52 -15.70
C ASP A 372 3.13 17.59 -15.54
N PRO A 373 3.59 17.29 -14.31
CA PRO A 373 4.80 16.48 -14.07
C PRO A 373 4.71 15.04 -14.59
N TYR A 374 3.51 14.49 -14.80
CA TYR A 374 3.32 13.16 -15.39
C TYR A 374 3.44 13.20 -16.92
N ILE A 375 2.98 14.28 -17.57
CA ILE A 375 3.00 14.39 -19.04
C ILE A 375 4.38 14.81 -19.54
N VAL A 376 5.03 15.75 -18.86
CA VAL A 376 6.25 16.39 -19.39
C VAL A 376 7.53 15.57 -19.20
N SER A 377 7.47 14.38 -18.60
CA SER A 377 8.65 13.49 -18.44
C SER A 377 9.33 13.15 -19.77
N ASP A 378 8.54 12.91 -20.83
CA ASP A 378 9.07 12.68 -22.18
C ASP A 378 9.80 13.93 -22.72
N ALA A 379 9.28 15.13 -22.42
CA ALA A 379 9.89 16.39 -22.82
C ALA A 379 11.19 16.67 -22.06
N PHE A 380 11.24 16.37 -20.76
CA PHE A 380 12.47 16.38 -19.97
C PHE A 380 13.49 15.44 -20.59
N THR A 381 13.10 14.19 -20.83
CA THR A 381 13.97 13.19 -21.44
C THR A 381 14.52 13.69 -22.77
N GLN A 382 13.69 14.08 -23.74
CA GLN A 382 14.21 14.43 -25.06
C GLN A 382 15.05 15.71 -25.08
N ARG A 383 14.66 16.74 -24.31
CA ARG A 383 15.37 18.04 -24.31
C ARG A 383 16.62 18.02 -23.45
N GLN A 384 16.68 17.15 -22.44
CA GLN A 384 17.77 17.10 -21.45
C GLN A 384 18.62 15.82 -21.55
N GLN A 385 18.46 14.98 -22.57
CA GLN A 385 19.24 13.75 -22.77
C GLN A 385 20.38 13.98 -23.79
N PRO A 386 21.61 14.32 -23.37
CA PRO A 386 22.73 14.44 -24.32
C PRO A 386 23.12 13.08 -24.94
N ARG A 387 22.76 11.97 -24.27
CA ARG A 387 23.07 10.59 -24.66
C ARG A 387 21.88 9.69 -24.42
N GLY A 388 21.57 8.82 -25.38
CA GLY A 388 20.37 7.98 -25.40
C GLY A 388 20.14 7.03 -24.22
N PHE A 389 21.11 6.87 -23.31
CA PHE A 389 20.98 6.03 -22.11
C PHE A 389 20.53 6.78 -20.86
N TYR A 390 20.51 8.13 -20.87
CA TYR A 390 19.91 8.88 -19.77
C TYR A 390 18.39 8.86 -19.86
N ASP A 391 17.71 8.92 -18.73
CA ASP A 391 16.26 8.91 -18.66
C ASP A 391 15.78 9.61 -17.39
N PHE A 392 14.51 9.99 -17.36
CA PHE A 392 13.84 10.49 -16.17
C PHE A 392 12.77 9.49 -15.72
N ASN A 393 12.35 9.58 -14.45
CA ASN A 393 11.21 8.80 -13.99
C ASN A 393 9.94 9.14 -14.79
N GLN A 394 9.05 8.16 -14.99
CA GLN A 394 7.83 8.36 -15.79
C GLN A 394 6.93 9.46 -15.22
N LYS A 395 6.91 9.59 -13.89
CA LYS A 395 6.29 10.69 -13.18
C LYS A 395 7.40 11.53 -12.53
N LEU A 396 7.43 12.81 -12.85
CA LEU A 396 8.30 13.78 -12.17
C LEU A 396 7.67 14.29 -10.87
N ASP A 397 8.44 15.03 -10.10
CA ASP A 397 8.02 15.58 -8.82
C ASP A 397 7.79 17.09 -8.90
N ILE A 398 7.11 17.62 -7.89
CA ILE A 398 6.99 19.06 -7.68
C ILE A 398 7.62 19.40 -6.34
N ASP A 399 8.42 20.46 -6.34
CA ASP A 399 9.01 21.03 -5.14
C ASP A 399 9.14 22.56 -5.25
N ARG A 400 9.33 23.24 -4.12
CA ARG A 400 9.42 24.70 -4.06
C ARG A 400 10.85 25.17 -3.84
N TYR A 401 11.25 26.21 -4.56
CA TYR A 401 12.56 26.85 -4.37
C TYR A 401 12.38 28.34 -4.15
N THR A 402 13.25 28.90 -3.32
CA THR A 402 13.33 30.35 -3.09
C THR A 402 14.56 30.89 -3.78
N TYR A 403 14.38 31.87 -4.65
CA TYR A 403 15.47 32.47 -5.41
C TYR A 403 15.22 33.95 -5.64
N GLU A 404 16.27 34.68 -6.04
CA GLU A 404 16.18 36.08 -6.45
C GLU A 404 15.93 36.14 -7.96
N ASN A 405 14.81 36.72 -8.38
CA ASN A 405 14.49 36.86 -9.80
C ASN A 405 15.34 37.95 -10.48
N ASP A 406 15.21 38.11 -11.80
CA ASP A 406 15.91 39.13 -12.59
C ASP A 406 15.66 40.58 -12.11
N GLU A 407 14.58 40.82 -11.37
CA GLU A 407 14.20 42.11 -10.81
C GLU A 407 14.82 42.39 -9.43
N GLY A 408 15.52 41.40 -8.85
CA GLY A 408 16.13 41.48 -7.52
C GLY A 408 15.15 41.18 -6.38
N GLU A 409 14.00 40.57 -6.68
CA GLU A 409 12.98 40.20 -5.70
C GLU A 409 13.14 38.73 -5.29
N THR A 410 13.14 38.46 -3.99
CA THR A 410 13.12 37.09 -3.46
C THR A 410 11.72 36.53 -3.59
N ILE A 411 11.56 35.51 -4.43
CA ILE A 411 10.29 34.82 -4.67
C ILE A 411 10.42 33.34 -4.33
N THR A 412 9.31 32.75 -3.88
CA THR A 412 9.18 31.30 -3.67
C THR A 412 8.09 30.80 -4.60
N GLU A 413 8.44 29.91 -5.52
CA GLU A 413 7.50 29.29 -6.45
C GLU A 413 7.76 27.78 -6.55
N ASP A 414 6.83 27.06 -7.18
CA ASP A 414 6.94 25.62 -7.39
C ASP A 414 7.51 25.27 -8.78
N PHE A 415 8.29 24.19 -8.80
CA PHE A 415 9.03 23.68 -9.95
C PHE A 415 8.65 22.23 -10.18
N VAL A 416 8.51 21.83 -11.44
CA VAL A 416 8.64 20.43 -11.83
C VAL A 416 10.12 20.07 -11.75
N VAL A 417 10.46 19.06 -10.96
CA VAL A 417 11.82 18.63 -10.70
C VAL A 417 12.03 17.16 -11.07
N GLY A 418 13.22 16.86 -11.56
CA GLY A 418 13.59 15.50 -11.96
C GLY A 418 15.08 15.28 -11.95
N VAL A 419 15.49 14.02 -11.82
CA VAL A 419 16.89 13.62 -11.85
C VAL A 419 17.16 12.85 -13.12
N ARG A 420 18.23 13.22 -13.83
CA ARG A 420 18.66 12.55 -15.06
C ARG A 420 19.44 11.30 -14.67
N GLU A 421 18.76 10.17 -14.65
CA GLU A 421 19.31 8.88 -14.23
C GLU A 421 19.86 8.08 -15.42
N LEU A 422 20.75 7.13 -15.12
CA LEU A 422 21.18 6.13 -16.10
C LEU A 422 20.14 5.02 -16.18
N ASN A 423 19.60 4.77 -17.39
CA ASN A 423 18.72 3.64 -17.65
C ASN A 423 19.50 2.50 -18.36
N PRO A 424 19.80 1.38 -17.68
CA PRO A 424 20.57 0.29 -18.26
C PRO A 424 19.90 -0.39 -19.46
N ASP A 425 18.57 -0.30 -19.59
CA ASP A 425 17.84 -0.93 -20.69
C ASP A 425 17.98 -0.15 -22.01
N ARG A 426 18.41 1.11 -21.94
CA ARG A 426 18.70 1.96 -23.10
C ARG A 426 20.15 1.89 -23.58
N LEU A 427 21.01 1.12 -22.91
CA LEU A 427 22.37 0.87 -23.37
C LEU A 427 22.37 0.05 -24.67
N THR A 428 23.21 0.45 -25.62
CA THR A 428 23.43 -0.27 -26.90
C THR A 428 23.99 -1.68 -26.66
N SER A 429 23.90 -2.55 -27.67
CA SER A 429 24.41 -3.94 -27.58
C SER A 429 25.87 -4.05 -27.15
N GLU A 430 26.70 -3.09 -27.55
CA GLU A 430 28.11 -2.99 -27.20
C GLU A 430 28.31 -2.54 -25.75
N GLN A 431 27.47 -1.61 -25.29
CA GLN A 431 27.49 -1.09 -23.92
C GLN A 431 26.92 -2.09 -22.91
N GLN A 432 26.10 -3.04 -23.36
CA GLN A 432 25.55 -4.14 -22.56
C GLN A 432 26.57 -5.23 -22.20
N ASP A 433 27.82 -5.20 -22.73
CA ASP A 433 28.86 -6.10 -22.19
C ASP A 433 29.02 -5.84 -20.70
N TRP A 434 29.05 -6.91 -19.91
CA TRP A 434 29.13 -6.85 -18.46
C TRP A 434 30.22 -5.89 -17.96
N THR A 435 31.39 -5.89 -18.60
CA THR A 435 32.52 -5.06 -18.18
C THR A 435 32.20 -3.58 -18.35
N VAL A 436 31.60 -3.22 -19.48
CA VAL A 436 31.25 -1.84 -19.83
C VAL A 436 30.07 -1.36 -18.98
N ARG A 437 28.99 -2.16 -18.92
CA ARG A 437 27.78 -1.88 -18.14
C ARG A 437 28.06 -1.64 -16.65
N HIS A 438 28.93 -2.45 -16.03
CA HIS A 438 29.14 -2.38 -14.58
C HIS A 438 30.38 -1.59 -14.15
N ASN A 439 31.27 -1.16 -15.06
CA ASN A 439 32.50 -0.43 -14.69
C ASN A 439 32.69 0.90 -15.44
N VAL A 440 31.89 1.18 -16.48
CA VAL A 440 31.98 2.43 -17.26
C VAL A 440 30.69 3.23 -17.12
N TYR A 441 29.54 2.63 -17.44
CA TYR A 441 28.24 3.30 -17.28
C TYR A 441 27.69 3.02 -15.88
N THR A 442 28.18 3.76 -14.90
CA THR A 442 27.87 3.51 -13.48
C THR A 442 26.80 4.44 -12.92
N HIS A 443 26.67 5.68 -13.41
CA HIS A 443 25.80 6.70 -12.81
C HIS A 443 25.03 7.55 -13.84
N GLY A 444 23.94 8.16 -13.36
CA GLY A 444 23.24 9.27 -14.00
C GLY A 444 23.93 10.61 -13.71
N TRP A 445 23.40 11.73 -14.19
CA TRP A 445 24.02 13.04 -13.99
C TRP A 445 23.00 14.17 -13.98
N GLY A 446 22.90 14.90 -12.87
CA GLY A 446 22.25 16.20 -12.76
C GLY A 446 20.82 16.17 -12.23
N PHE A 447 20.46 17.27 -11.57
CA PHE A 447 19.12 17.62 -11.13
C PHE A 447 18.58 18.71 -12.06
N VAL A 448 17.37 18.54 -12.61
CA VAL A 448 16.78 19.46 -13.58
C VAL A 448 15.49 20.02 -13.01
N SER A 449 15.30 21.34 -13.13
CA SER A 449 14.07 22.02 -12.72
C SER A 449 13.46 22.86 -13.83
N ALA A 450 12.13 22.96 -13.81
CA ALA A 450 11.35 23.84 -14.68
C ALA A 450 10.19 24.47 -13.90
N PRO A 451 10.02 25.81 -13.89
CA PRO A 451 8.92 26.45 -13.20
C PRO A 451 7.57 25.96 -13.75
N THR A 452 6.60 25.75 -12.87
CA THR A 452 5.32 25.13 -13.20
C THR A 452 4.42 26.01 -14.07
N ASN A 453 4.59 27.33 -13.98
CA ASN A 453 3.75 28.37 -14.58
C ASN A 453 4.31 28.93 -15.90
N VAL A 454 5.52 28.53 -16.32
CA VAL A 454 6.14 29.01 -17.57
C VAL A 454 6.03 27.97 -18.67
N ASN A 455 5.41 28.38 -19.77
CA ASN A 455 5.36 27.59 -21.00
C ASN A 455 6.35 28.16 -22.03
N CYS A 456 7.27 27.33 -22.51
CA CYS A 456 8.21 27.70 -23.57
C CYS A 456 8.06 26.78 -24.79
N GLU A 457 7.55 27.36 -25.88
CA GLU A 457 7.26 26.67 -27.15
C GLU A 457 6.40 25.41 -26.97
N GLY A 458 5.45 25.44 -26.03
CA GLY A 458 4.59 24.30 -25.70
C GLY A 458 5.28 23.23 -24.86
N GLY A 459 6.42 23.50 -24.24
CA GLY A 459 7.10 22.59 -23.32
C GLY A 459 7.72 23.32 -22.12
N PRO A 460 8.44 22.59 -21.26
CA PRO A 460 9.10 23.18 -20.09
C PRO A 460 10.16 24.21 -20.49
N TYR A 461 10.26 25.28 -19.70
CA TYR A 461 11.41 26.18 -19.62
C TYR A 461 12.36 25.65 -18.54
N PHE A 462 13.63 25.37 -18.87
CA PHE A 462 14.56 24.77 -17.90
C PHE A 462 15.36 25.83 -17.17
N MET A 463 15.17 25.94 -15.86
CA MET A 463 15.82 27.01 -15.09
C MET A 463 17.11 26.53 -14.40
N SER A 464 17.22 25.24 -14.05
CA SER A 464 18.45 24.65 -13.49
C SER A 464 18.83 23.30 -14.10
N GLY A 465 20.13 23.01 -14.08
CA GLY A 465 20.71 21.70 -14.46
C GLY A 465 20.60 21.33 -15.93
N SER A 466 20.37 22.31 -16.80
CA SER A 466 20.39 22.12 -18.25
C SER A 466 21.81 21.81 -18.72
N MET A 467 21.98 20.78 -19.55
CA MET A 467 23.28 20.46 -20.16
C MET A 467 23.43 21.24 -21.47
N ARG A 468 24.12 22.40 -21.41
CA ARG A 468 24.32 23.31 -22.55
C ARG A 468 25.39 22.76 -23.50
N THR A 469 25.17 22.82 -24.81
CA THR A 469 26.23 22.52 -25.80
C THR A 469 26.79 23.80 -26.40
N SER A 470 28.06 23.78 -26.84
CA SER A 470 28.71 24.96 -27.44
C SER A 470 27.94 25.43 -28.69
N GLY A 471 27.22 26.55 -28.58
CA GLY A 471 26.42 27.13 -29.66
C GLY A 471 24.95 27.40 -29.33
N ASP A 472 24.50 27.15 -28.10
CA ASP A 472 23.18 27.56 -27.60
C ASP A 472 23.15 29.10 -27.40
N ASP A 473 22.99 29.85 -28.51
CA ASP A 473 22.75 31.30 -28.52
C ASP A 473 21.27 31.63 -28.21
N ASP A 474 21.06 32.55 -27.25
CA ASP A 474 19.97 33.53 -27.09
C ASP A 474 18.64 33.17 -27.82
N GLY A 475 17.82 32.32 -27.17
CA GLY A 475 16.52 31.86 -27.69
C GLY A 475 16.13 30.42 -27.32
N SER A 476 16.98 29.69 -26.59
CA SER A 476 16.67 28.35 -26.09
C SER A 476 15.72 28.41 -24.88
N CYS A 477 14.77 27.45 -24.76
CA CYS A 477 13.87 27.30 -23.60
C CYS A 477 14.60 26.89 -22.31
N GLN A 478 15.59 27.66 -21.90
CA GLN A 478 16.47 27.42 -20.77
C GLN A 478 17.10 28.73 -20.32
N ASP A 479 17.33 28.86 -19.02
CA ASP A 479 17.93 30.05 -18.42
C ASP A 479 19.44 30.10 -18.65
N ASP A 480 20.02 31.31 -18.59
CA ASP A 480 21.46 31.54 -18.67
C ASP A 480 22.17 31.26 -17.34
N VAL A 481 21.46 31.41 -16.22
CA VAL A 481 22.01 31.23 -14.88
C VAL A 481 21.40 29.99 -14.22
N ASP A 482 22.27 29.12 -13.70
CA ASP A 482 21.85 27.99 -12.90
C ASP A 482 21.59 28.46 -11.46
N PHE A 483 20.31 28.62 -11.08
CA PHE A 483 19.94 29.15 -9.76
C PHE A 483 20.02 28.10 -8.64
N ILE A 484 19.82 26.82 -8.96
CA ILE A 484 20.01 25.67 -8.06
C ILE A 484 21.40 25.08 -8.32
N GLU A 485 22.38 25.58 -7.60
CA GLU A 485 23.75 25.08 -7.71
C GLU A 485 23.88 23.66 -7.13
N VAL A 486 24.41 22.73 -7.92
CA VAL A 486 24.64 21.33 -7.53
C VAL A 486 26.14 21.01 -7.58
N GLU A 487 26.81 20.96 -6.44
CA GLU A 487 28.24 20.68 -6.33
C GLU A 487 28.61 19.25 -6.78
N ARG A 488 27.73 18.27 -6.54
CA ARG A 488 27.92 16.86 -6.93
C ARG A 488 26.75 16.35 -7.76
N PRO A 489 26.78 16.53 -9.09
CA PRO A 489 25.65 16.17 -9.96
C PRO A 489 25.56 14.66 -10.23
N GLN A 490 26.55 13.83 -9.90
CA GLN A 490 26.52 12.41 -10.23
C GLN A 490 25.46 11.64 -9.42
N ILE A 491 24.68 10.82 -10.11
CA ILE A 491 23.55 10.08 -9.55
C ILE A 491 23.86 8.58 -9.59
N TYR A 492 24.47 8.07 -8.53
CA TYR A 492 24.67 6.63 -8.39
C TYR A 492 23.44 5.95 -7.78
N PHE A 493 22.60 6.65 -7.02
CA PHE A 493 21.41 6.10 -6.37
C PHE A 493 20.16 6.85 -6.85
N GLY A 494 19.14 6.11 -7.27
CA GLY A 494 17.94 6.69 -7.89
C GLY A 494 16.79 5.67 -8.01
N LEU A 495 15.84 5.90 -8.92
CA LEU A 495 14.65 5.07 -9.10
C LEU A 495 14.73 4.14 -10.32
N LEU A 496 15.52 4.48 -11.33
CA LEU A 496 15.54 3.78 -12.63
C LEU A 496 16.59 2.65 -12.70
N ASN A 497 17.64 2.72 -11.89
CA ASN A 497 18.76 1.76 -11.96
C ASN A 497 18.82 0.81 -10.75
N ASN A 498 18.32 -0.41 -10.94
CA ASN A 498 18.35 -1.47 -9.93
C ASN A 498 19.55 -2.43 -10.08
N ASP A 499 20.41 -2.22 -11.07
CA ASP A 499 21.58 -3.07 -11.31
C ASP A 499 22.76 -2.67 -10.41
N TYR A 500 23.78 -3.52 -10.26
CA TYR A 500 24.97 -3.17 -9.48
C TYR A 500 26.01 -2.40 -10.30
N ALA A 501 26.90 -1.68 -9.62
CA ALA A 501 28.07 -1.04 -10.23
C ALA A 501 29.35 -1.41 -9.47
N ILE A 502 30.45 -1.52 -10.19
CA ILE A 502 31.80 -1.71 -9.67
C ILE A 502 32.58 -0.43 -9.96
N VAL A 503 32.88 0.29 -8.89
CA VAL A 503 33.41 1.65 -8.95
C VAL A 503 34.79 1.72 -8.31
N GLY A 504 35.46 2.84 -8.49
CA GLY A 504 36.76 3.12 -7.87
C GLY A 504 37.96 2.81 -8.78
N ALA A 505 38.91 3.74 -8.79
CA ALA A 505 40.16 3.66 -9.52
C ALA A 505 41.37 3.75 -8.57
N PRO A 506 42.53 3.17 -8.93
CA PRO A 506 43.78 3.38 -8.19
C PRO A 506 44.21 4.85 -8.23
N ASP A 507 44.87 5.31 -7.17
CA ASP A 507 45.39 6.68 -7.08
C ASP A 507 46.36 6.98 -8.24
N GLY A 508 46.07 8.04 -9.00
CA GLY A 508 46.90 8.49 -10.12
C GLY A 508 46.73 7.69 -11.42
N GLU A 509 45.76 6.77 -11.50
CA GLU A 509 45.28 6.23 -12.77
C GLU A 509 44.12 7.07 -13.34
N ASN A 510 43.96 7.04 -14.66
CA ASN A 510 42.87 7.77 -15.31
C ASN A 510 41.51 7.21 -14.87
N PRO A 511 40.52 8.09 -14.62
CA PRO A 511 39.15 7.67 -14.34
C PRO A 511 38.59 6.87 -15.53
N ARG A 512 37.67 5.95 -15.21
CA ARG A 512 37.09 5.01 -16.19
C ARG A 512 35.57 5.04 -16.26
N GLU A 513 34.93 5.70 -15.29
CA GLU A 513 33.48 5.81 -15.23
C GLU A 513 33.07 6.99 -16.11
N TYR A 514 32.21 6.74 -17.09
CA TYR A 514 31.70 7.78 -17.96
C TYR A 514 30.92 8.80 -17.12
N ASP A 515 31.24 10.09 -17.23
CA ASP A 515 30.59 11.17 -16.47
C ASP A 515 29.64 11.97 -17.37
N ARG A 516 30.19 12.66 -18.38
CA ARG A 516 29.43 13.52 -19.30
C ARG A 516 30.15 13.74 -20.63
N PRO A 517 29.47 14.22 -21.68
CA PRO A 517 30.13 14.67 -22.90
C PRO A 517 31.02 15.92 -22.62
N THR A 518 32.14 16.08 -23.34
CA THR A 518 33.05 17.24 -23.15
C THR A 518 32.48 18.55 -23.70
N ASP A 519 31.58 18.48 -24.68
CA ASP A 519 30.91 19.65 -25.27
C ASP A 519 29.83 20.26 -24.37
N VAL A 520 29.56 19.64 -23.22
CA VAL A 520 28.66 20.17 -22.19
C VAL A 520 29.42 21.10 -21.25
N GLU A 521 29.06 22.38 -21.21
CA GLU A 521 29.64 23.36 -20.28
C GLU A 521 28.95 23.23 -18.90
N VAL A 522 29.72 23.32 -17.81
CA VAL A 522 29.20 23.26 -16.43
C VAL A 522 29.59 24.53 -15.72
N THR A 523 28.66 25.12 -14.97
CA THR A 523 28.78 26.43 -14.29
C THR A 523 29.70 26.43 -13.07
N ILE A 524 30.17 25.25 -12.62
CA ILE A 524 31.08 25.11 -11.48
C ILE A 524 32.50 25.38 -11.98
N GLU A 525 33.21 26.31 -11.33
CA GLU A 525 34.66 26.51 -11.51
C GLU A 525 35.41 25.22 -11.13
N GLU A 526 35.57 24.28 -12.06
CA GLU A 526 36.57 23.23 -11.92
C GLU A 526 37.95 23.91 -11.96
N GLU A 527 38.84 23.60 -11.00
CA GLU A 527 40.26 23.92 -11.14
C GLU A 527 40.74 23.22 -12.42
N GLU A 528 40.88 23.96 -13.52
CA GLU A 528 41.46 23.44 -14.75
C GLU A 528 42.89 22.96 -14.42
N ASP A 529 43.09 21.64 -14.39
CA ASP A 529 44.43 21.08 -14.55
C ASP A 529 44.92 21.50 -15.94
N GLU A 530 45.73 22.56 -16.01
CA GLU A 530 46.24 23.23 -17.23
C GLU A 530 47.00 22.30 -18.22
N ASP A 531 47.15 21.00 -17.91
CA ASP A 531 47.98 20.05 -18.65
C ASP A 531 47.21 19.01 -19.51
N GLU A 532 45.87 18.94 -19.47
CA GLU A 532 45.10 18.07 -20.37
C GLU A 532 44.45 18.84 -21.51
N ALA A 533 45.11 18.84 -22.68
CA ALA A 533 44.49 19.28 -23.94
C ALA A 533 43.38 18.30 -24.33
N VAL A 534 42.14 18.59 -23.93
CA VAL A 534 40.97 17.79 -24.29
C VAL A 534 40.64 18.03 -25.77
N GLU A 535 40.63 16.97 -26.59
CA GLU A 535 40.17 17.06 -27.99
C GLU A 535 38.66 17.34 -28.02
N GLU A 536 38.22 18.35 -28.78
CA GLU A 536 36.80 18.61 -29.08
C GLU A 536 36.11 17.31 -29.55
N GLY A 537 35.07 16.88 -28.83
CA GLY A 537 34.29 15.67 -29.15
C GLY A 537 34.67 14.39 -28.38
N SER A 538 35.49 14.49 -27.33
CA SER A 538 35.76 13.37 -26.40
C SER A 538 34.76 13.30 -25.23
N ASP A 539 34.70 12.20 -24.50
CA ASP A 539 33.86 12.05 -23.29
C ASP A 539 34.70 12.34 -22.03
N ARG A 540 34.09 12.96 -21.00
CA ARG A 540 34.69 13.11 -19.67
C ARG A 540 34.42 11.88 -18.81
N TYR A 541 35.39 11.57 -17.96
CA TYR A 541 35.35 10.42 -17.06
C TYR A 541 35.63 10.85 -15.62
N THR A 542 35.02 10.15 -14.69
CA THR A 542 35.19 10.36 -13.25
C THR A 542 35.46 9.03 -12.53
N THR A 543 35.68 9.12 -11.22
CA THR A 543 35.69 7.95 -10.35
C THR A 543 34.92 8.24 -9.08
N PHE A 544 34.16 7.26 -8.62
CA PHE A 544 33.44 7.34 -7.36
C PHE A 544 34.41 7.53 -6.17
N GLN A 545 34.12 8.52 -5.32
CA GLN A 545 34.94 8.87 -4.15
C GLN A 545 34.25 8.59 -2.81
N GLY A 546 32.99 8.10 -2.81
CA GLY A 546 32.28 7.73 -1.58
C GLY A 546 32.83 6.44 -0.95
N ASP A 547 32.42 6.15 0.28
CA ASP A 547 32.90 5.03 1.10
C ASP A 547 31.77 4.06 1.54
N THR A 548 30.55 4.30 1.10
CA THR A 548 29.33 3.52 1.40
C THR A 548 29.19 2.23 0.59
N GLY A 549 30.11 1.97 -0.35
CA GLY A 549 30.14 0.76 -1.17
C GLY A 549 30.83 -0.43 -0.49
N VAL A 550 30.48 -1.66 -0.88
CA VAL A 550 31.16 -2.83 -0.30
C VAL A 550 32.52 -3.03 -0.97
N ASP A 551 33.61 -2.94 -0.21
CA ASP A 551 34.94 -3.25 -0.73
C ASP A 551 34.99 -4.67 -1.33
N VAL A 552 35.49 -4.76 -2.56
CA VAL A 552 35.65 -6.01 -3.32
C VAL A 552 37.07 -6.21 -3.83
N SER A 553 38.05 -5.53 -3.23
CA SER A 553 39.48 -5.71 -3.56
C SER A 553 39.96 -7.15 -3.33
N SER A 554 39.49 -7.78 -2.24
CA SER A 554 39.95 -9.13 -1.84
C SER A 554 39.34 -10.25 -2.67
N LEU A 555 40.14 -11.28 -2.99
CA LEU A 555 39.68 -12.45 -3.76
C LEU A 555 38.54 -13.21 -3.03
N SER A 556 38.55 -13.23 -1.69
CA SER A 556 37.49 -13.86 -0.91
C SER A 556 36.14 -13.16 -1.05
N ARG A 557 36.12 -11.82 -1.05
CA ARG A 557 34.88 -11.05 -1.27
C ARG A 557 34.41 -11.19 -2.72
N ARG A 558 35.33 -11.19 -3.68
CA ARG A 558 35.02 -11.50 -5.08
C ARG A 558 34.44 -12.91 -5.29
N MET A 559 34.94 -13.93 -4.57
CA MET A 559 34.35 -15.29 -4.60
C MET A 559 32.94 -15.33 -4.02
N LEU A 560 32.71 -14.55 -2.96
CA LEU A 560 31.39 -14.42 -2.34
C LEU A 560 30.40 -13.79 -3.33
N TYR A 561 30.74 -12.65 -3.93
CA TYR A 561 29.85 -11.97 -4.88
C TYR A 561 29.73 -12.68 -6.23
N ALA A 562 30.75 -13.42 -6.67
CA ALA A 562 30.65 -14.31 -7.82
C ALA A 562 29.58 -15.40 -7.61
N TRP A 563 29.40 -15.86 -6.37
CA TRP A 563 28.34 -16.80 -6.04
C TRP A 563 26.98 -16.09 -5.93
N GLU A 564 26.93 -14.95 -5.24
CA GLU A 564 25.68 -14.21 -4.99
C GLU A 564 25.02 -13.73 -6.29
N PHE A 565 25.78 -13.06 -7.15
CA PHE A 565 25.30 -12.59 -8.46
C PHE A 565 25.37 -13.66 -9.55
N GLN A 566 25.82 -14.88 -9.21
CA GLN A 566 26.07 -15.98 -10.15
C GLN A 566 26.97 -15.59 -11.35
N GLU A 567 27.92 -14.67 -11.13
CA GLU A 567 28.73 -14.06 -12.18
C GLU A 567 30.23 -14.34 -11.97
N ILE A 568 30.83 -15.10 -12.88
CA ILE A 568 32.24 -15.52 -12.77
C ILE A 568 33.23 -14.39 -13.04
N ARG A 569 32.81 -13.33 -13.74
CA ARG A 569 33.67 -12.18 -14.07
C ARG A 569 34.15 -11.42 -12.82
N PHE A 570 33.47 -11.53 -11.68
CA PHE A 570 34.01 -11.09 -10.38
C PHE A 570 35.39 -11.69 -10.06
N LEU A 571 35.70 -12.90 -10.55
CA LEU A 571 36.99 -13.56 -10.33
C LEU A 571 38.00 -13.38 -11.46
N LEU A 572 37.52 -13.13 -12.68
CA LEU A 572 38.32 -13.19 -13.90
C LEU A 572 38.60 -11.81 -14.51
N SER A 573 37.84 -10.79 -14.14
CA SER A 573 38.03 -9.43 -14.64
C SER A 573 39.26 -8.79 -14.01
N ASP A 574 40.08 -8.17 -14.85
CA ASP A 574 41.22 -7.34 -14.42
C ASP A 574 40.79 -5.92 -14.01
N MET A 575 39.49 -5.59 -14.07
CA MET A 575 38.97 -4.28 -13.67
C MET A 575 39.03 -4.03 -12.15
N PHE A 576 39.02 -5.10 -11.35
CA PHE A 576 39.09 -4.99 -9.89
C PHE A 576 40.47 -4.57 -9.42
N ASN A 577 40.51 -3.55 -8.58
CA ASN A 577 41.70 -2.98 -7.99
C ASN A 577 41.57 -2.87 -6.45
N GLU A 578 42.54 -2.23 -5.80
CA GLU A 578 42.57 -2.11 -4.33
C GLU A 578 41.53 -1.14 -3.75
N ASN A 579 41.04 -0.21 -4.57
CA ASN A 579 39.99 0.76 -4.23
C ASN A 579 38.61 0.34 -4.78
N SER A 580 38.48 -0.85 -5.36
CA SER A 580 37.21 -1.27 -5.96
C SER A 580 36.10 -1.49 -4.94
N GLN A 581 35.00 -0.78 -5.13
CA GLN A 581 33.78 -0.92 -4.35
C GLN A 581 32.64 -1.45 -5.21
N LEU A 582 31.76 -2.24 -4.59
CA LEU A 582 30.55 -2.76 -5.19
C LEU A 582 29.33 -2.00 -4.64
N LEU A 583 28.65 -1.28 -5.53
CA LEU A 583 27.39 -0.59 -5.23
C LEU A 583 26.23 -1.46 -5.68
N TYR A 584 25.34 -1.82 -4.75
CA TYR A 584 24.11 -2.57 -5.02
C TYR A 584 23.02 -2.18 -4.00
N HIS A 585 21.77 -2.58 -4.26
CA HIS A 585 20.58 -1.94 -3.69
C HIS A 585 20.61 -0.43 -3.96
N ARG A 586 20.64 -0.10 -5.26
CA ARG A 586 20.77 1.27 -5.77
C ARG A 586 19.44 2.00 -5.88
N ASN A 587 18.33 1.25 -5.87
CA ASN A 587 17.01 1.82 -5.71
C ASN A 587 16.89 2.48 -4.32
N VAL A 588 16.59 3.77 -4.28
CA VAL A 588 16.53 4.53 -3.03
C VAL A 588 15.45 4.03 -2.09
N ARG A 589 14.31 3.56 -2.61
CA ARG A 589 13.20 3.04 -1.81
C ARG A 589 13.56 1.68 -1.20
N ASP A 590 14.04 0.74 -2.01
CA ASP A 590 14.46 -0.59 -1.53
C ASP A 590 15.56 -0.48 -0.46
N ARG A 591 16.45 0.50 -0.62
CA ARG A 591 17.55 0.77 0.31
C ARG A 591 17.04 1.25 1.67
N VAL A 592 16.06 2.15 1.71
CA VAL A 592 15.41 2.57 2.96
C VAL A 592 14.62 1.42 3.59
N GLU A 593 13.89 0.61 2.80
CA GLU A 593 13.17 -0.56 3.31
C GLU A 593 14.12 -1.60 3.95
N LEU A 594 15.33 -1.76 3.43
CA LEU A 594 16.36 -2.59 4.04
C LEU A 594 16.97 -1.96 5.30
N ALA A 595 17.24 -0.66 5.29
CA ALA A 595 17.80 0.05 6.44
C ALA A 595 16.81 0.10 7.63
N ALA A 596 15.52 0.27 7.34
CA ALA A 596 14.44 0.36 8.32
C ALA A 596 13.27 -0.60 7.98
N PRO A 597 13.44 -1.92 8.13
CA PRO A 597 12.46 -2.95 7.73
C PRO A 597 11.20 -3.01 8.61
N PHE A 598 11.04 -2.05 9.50
CA PHE A 598 9.90 -1.88 10.39
C PHE A 598 9.02 -0.68 9.99
N LEU A 599 9.41 0.05 8.94
CA LEU A 599 8.66 1.15 8.35
C LEU A 599 8.08 0.72 7.01
N ASN A 600 6.86 1.17 6.73
CA ASN A 600 6.35 1.18 5.36
C ASN A 600 6.81 2.49 4.73
N VAL A 601 7.54 2.43 3.63
CA VAL A 601 8.13 3.60 2.97
C VAL A 601 7.17 4.16 1.93
N ASP A 602 7.14 5.50 1.78
CA ASP A 602 6.37 6.19 0.74
C ASP A 602 6.60 5.60 -0.65
N THR A 603 5.55 5.58 -1.47
CA THR A 603 5.60 5.05 -2.83
C THR A 603 6.25 6.01 -3.84
N ASP A 604 6.39 7.29 -3.48
CA ASP A 604 6.84 8.36 -4.37
C ASP A 604 7.98 9.19 -3.72
N PRO A 605 9.22 8.66 -3.70
CA PRO A 605 10.40 9.44 -3.31
C PRO A 605 10.63 10.60 -4.28
N TYR A 606 11.00 11.77 -3.74
CA TYR A 606 11.25 12.96 -4.56
C TYR A 606 12.66 13.50 -4.37
N PRO A 607 13.27 14.05 -5.44
CA PRO A 607 14.59 14.64 -5.37
C PRO A 607 14.52 16.10 -4.90
N ALA A 608 15.51 16.52 -4.13
CA ALA A 608 15.75 17.91 -3.76
C ALA A 608 17.26 18.20 -3.73
N VAL A 609 17.64 19.47 -3.83
CA VAL A 609 19.03 19.91 -3.67
C VAL A 609 19.19 20.56 -2.31
N VAL A 610 19.95 19.92 -1.43
CA VAL A 610 20.22 20.38 -0.06
C VAL A 610 21.72 20.59 0.08
N ASP A 611 22.13 21.80 0.44
CA ASP A 611 23.55 22.18 0.61
C ASP A 611 24.44 21.75 -0.58
N GLY A 612 23.95 21.95 -1.81
CA GLY A 612 24.66 21.61 -3.06
C GLY A 612 24.65 20.12 -3.43
N GLN A 613 23.97 19.27 -2.67
CA GLN A 613 23.89 17.83 -2.91
C GLN A 613 22.48 17.41 -3.33
N VAL A 614 22.38 16.52 -4.33
CA VAL A 614 21.11 15.90 -4.69
C VAL A 614 20.77 14.81 -3.67
N VAL A 615 19.62 14.94 -3.04
CA VAL A 615 19.10 13.97 -2.07
C VAL A 615 17.69 13.52 -2.45
N TRP A 616 17.37 12.27 -2.18
CA TRP A 616 16.03 11.72 -2.29
C TRP A 616 15.35 11.74 -0.93
N ILE A 617 14.18 12.36 -0.84
CA ILE A 617 13.41 12.46 0.39
C ILE A 617 12.16 11.58 0.27
N MET A 618 11.85 10.81 1.30
CA MET A 618 10.62 10.02 1.38
C MET A 618 10.12 9.90 2.81
N ALA A 619 8.82 9.77 3.00
CA ALA A 619 8.25 9.52 4.32
C ALA A 619 8.39 8.04 4.72
N GLY A 620 8.67 7.79 6.00
CA GLY A 620 8.61 6.46 6.60
C GLY A 620 7.44 6.39 7.58
N TYR A 621 6.59 5.37 7.41
CA TYR A 621 5.35 5.20 8.16
C TYR A 621 5.46 4.07 9.18
N THR A 622 5.06 4.35 10.42
CA THR A 622 4.75 3.30 11.39
C THR A 622 3.31 2.89 11.25
N THR A 623 3.08 1.57 11.19
CA THR A 623 1.75 1.01 11.02
C THR A 623 1.46 -0.05 12.07
N SER A 624 0.17 -0.27 12.34
CA SER A 624 -0.31 -1.37 13.17
C SER A 624 -1.69 -1.82 12.70
N ALA A 625 -2.01 -3.09 12.95
CA ALA A 625 -3.34 -3.67 12.73
C ALA A 625 -4.09 -3.94 14.06
N ASP A 626 -3.49 -3.58 15.19
CA ASP A 626 -3.96 -3.95 16.52
C ASP A 626 -4.35 -2.73 17.37
N PHE A 627 -4.56 -1.56 16.77
CA PHE A 627 -5.02 -0.38 17.51
C PHE A 627 -6.49 -0.54 17.93
N PRO A 628 -6.85 -0.36 19.21
CA PRO A 628 -8.23 -0.56 19.68
C PRO A 628 -9.16 0.58 19.20
N TYR A 629 -10.38 0.23 18.77
CA TYR A 629 -11.41 1.17 18.31
C TYR A 629 -10.95 2.11 17.18
N ALA A 630 -10.12 1.62 16.26
CA ALA A 630 -9.76 2.35 15.04
C ALA A 630 -10.07 1.50 13.81
N ASP A 631 -10.65 2.14 12.79
CA ASP A 631 -11.10 1.42 11.59
C ASP A 631 -9.97 0.96 10.69
N HIS A 632 -10.16 -0.22 10.10
CA HIS A 632 -9.17 -0.82 9.22
C HIS A 632 -9.27 -0.26 7.80
N VAL A 633 -8.12 -0.04 7.18
CA VAL A 633 -7.97 0.21 5.76
C VAL A 633 -7.01 -0.79 5.15
N ASN A 634 -7.27 -1.18 3.90
CA ASN A 634 -6.27 -1.87 3.12
C ASN A 634 -5.31 -0.84 2.53
N LEU A 635 -4.04 -0.86 2.94
CA LEU A 635 -3.06 0.16 2.59
C LEU A 635 -2.87 0.28 1.07
N ALA A 636 -2.64 -0.85 0.38
CA ALA A 636 -2.51 -0.88 -1.08
C ALA A 636 -3.72 -0.26 -1.82
N ALA A 637 -4.94 -0.62 -1.41
CA ALA A 637 -6.15 -0.11 -2.06
C ALA A 637 -6.43 1.37 -1.76
N ALA A 638 -6.12 1.84 -0.54
CA ALA A 638 -6.32 3.25 -0.18
C ALA A 638 -5.33 4.20 -0.87
N THR A 639 -4.16 3.70 -1.27
CA THR A 639 -3.14 4.48 -1.98
C THR A 639 -3.21 4.35 -3.51
N GLU A 640 -4.08 3.49 -4.04
CA GLU A 640 -4.22 3.22 -5.48
C GLU A 640 -4.88 4.38 -6.23
N ASP A 641 -4.23 4.82 -7.30
CA ASP A 641 -4.66 5.89 -8.21
C ASP A 641 -4.07 5.71 -9.62
N THR A 642 -4.31 6.66 -10.53
CA THR A 642 -3.82 6.63 -11.92
C THR A 642 -2.29 6.50 -12.05
N TYR A 643 -1.52 6.97 -11.07
CA TYR A 643 -0.04 6.94 -11.12
C TYR A 643 0.54 5.62 -10.58
N THR A 644 -0.27 4.83 -9.86
CA THR A 644 0.19 3.57 -9.26
C THR A 644 0.61 2.57 -10.33
N GLY A 645 1.88 2.14 -10.30
CA GLY A 645 2.47 1.27 -11.32
C GLY A 645 2.95 2.00 -12.59
N ASN A 646 2.73 3.31 -12.69
CA ASN A 646 3.14 4.18 -13.79
C ASN A 646 4.06 5.30 -13.27
N GLY A 647 5.24 4.93 -12.75
CA GLY A 647 6.20 5.86 -12.15
C GLY A 647 6.09 6.03 -10.63
N VAL A 648 5.03 5.50 -10.01
CA VAL A 648 4.85 5.44 -8.54
C VAL A 648 4.75 3.98 -8.09
N ALA A 649 5.41 3.63 -6.98
CA ALA A 649 5.39 2.26 -6.45
C ALA A 649 4.01 1.89 -5.86
N GLN A 650 3.81 0.61 -5.51
CA GLN A 650 2.60 0.14 -4.85
C GLN A 650 2.89 -0.16 -3.37
N GLN A 651 2.03 0.29 -2.46
CA GLN A 651 2.08 -0.12 -1.06
C GLN A 651 1.76 -1.63 -0.88
N PRO A 652 2.22 -2.28 0.20
CA PRO A 652 1.94 -3.69 0.44
C PRO A 652 0.45 -3.92 0.75
N GLN A 653 -0.05 -5.10 0.37
CA GLN A 653 -1.44 -5.51 0.62
C GLN A 653 -1.65 -5.90 2.09
N GLU A 654 -1.71 -4.89 2.95
CA GLU A 654 -1.83 -5.03 4.40
C GLU A 654 -3.09 -4.30 4.89
N ASN A 655 -3.75 -4.87 5.89
CA ASN A 655 -4.84 -4.19 6.59
C ASN A 655 -4.26 -3.56 7.85
N ILE A 656 -4.31 -2.23 7.92
CA ILE A 656 -3.82 -1.45 9.04
C ILE A 656 -4.98 -0.69 9.67
N ASN A 657 -4.86 -0.35 10.94
CA ASN A 657 -5.80 0.53 11.64
C ASN A 657 -5.11 1.64 12.44
N TYR A 658 -3.85 1.88 12.14
CA TYR A 658 -3.01 2.94 12.68
C TYR A 658 -1.92 3.25 11.67
N MET A 659 -1.66 4.55 11.46
CA MET A 659 -0.59 5.04 10.60
C MET A 659 -0.12 6.40 11.10
N ARG A 660 1.20 6.58 11.26
CA ARG A 660 1.83 7.89 11.51
C ARG A 660 3.01 8.08 10.59
N THR A 661 3.24 9.34 10.19
CA THR A 661 4.49 9.74 9.52
C THR A 661 5.57 9.84 10.59
N ALA A 662 6.29 8.74 10.78
CA ALA A 662 7.26 8.62 11.86
C ALA A 662 8.58 9.32 11.55
N VAL A 663 9.08 9.17 10.31
CA VAL A 663 10.38 9.73 9.89
C VAL A 663 10.31 10.35 8.49
N LYS A 664 11.27 11.23 8.21
CA LYS A 664 11.67 11.62 6.85
C LYS A 664 13.00 10.92 6.56
N ALA A 665 12.96 9.93 5.67
CA ALA A 665 14.15 9.23 5.21
C ALA A 665 14.79 10.01 4.06
N VAL A 666 16.10 10.19 4.14
CA VAL A 666 16.90 10.89 3.15
C VAL A 666 17.96 9.94 2.61
N VAL A 667 18.08 9.86 1.29
CA VAL A 667 19.13 9.09 0.62
C VAL A 667 19.94 10.02 -0.26
N ASN A 668 21.24 10.14 0.01
CA ASN A 668 22.13 10.93 -0.84
C ASN A 668 22.25 10.26 -2.23
N ALA A 669 22.02 11.00 -3.31
CA ALA A 669 22.03 10.43 -4.67
C ALA A 669 23.44 10.04 -5.16
N TYR A 670 24.48 10.63 -4.58
CA TYR A 670 25.88 10.35 -4.90
C TYR A 670 26.38 9.09 -4.19
N ASP A 671 26.40 9.04 -2.87
CA ASP A 671 26.96 7.91 -2.11
C ASP A 671 25.89 6.95 -1.55
N GLY A 672 24.61 7.29 -1.56
CA GLY A 672 23.57 6.42 -1.03
C GLY A 672 23.62 6.25 0.48
N GLU A 673 24.24 7.17 1.23
CA GLU A 673 24.05 7.28 2.67
C GLU A 673 22.54 7.42 2.97
N VAL A 674 22.06 6.69 3.98
CA VAL A 674 20.65 6.73 4.42
C VAL A 674 20.59 7.37 5.80
N THR A 675 19.87 8.47 5.92
CA THR A 675 19.61 9.14 7.20
C THR A 675 18.12 9.14 7.48
N LEU A 676 17.72 8.74 8.68
CA LEU A 676 16.33 8.74 9.13
C LEU A 676 16.13 9.89 10.11
N TYR A 677 15.47 10.96 9.70
CA TYR A 677 15.13 12.08 10.58
C TYR A 677 13.78 11.83 11.25
N GLU A 678 13.73 11.92 12.57
CA GLU A 678 12.49 11.85 13.34
C GLU A 678 11.53 12.97 12.93
N PHE A 679 10.27 12.61 12.70
CA PHE A 679 9.22 13.56 12.31
C PHE A 679 8.11 13.65 13.35
N ASP A 680 7.62 12.50 13.84
CA ASP A 680 6.64 12.41 14.94
C ASP A 680 7.33 11.98 16.23
N GLU A 681 7.68 12.96 17.08
CA GLU A 681 8.33 12.77 18.38
C GLU A 681 7.48 11.99 19.39
N ASN A 682 6.18 11.82 19.12
CA ASN A 682 5.24 11.16 20.02
C ASN A 682 4.86 9.75 19.57
N ASP A 683 5.42 9.25 18.46
CA ASP A 683 5.12 7.90 17.99
C ASP A 683 5.80 6.82 18.85
N PRO A 684 5.04 6.03 19.64
CA PRO A 684 5.62 4.99 20.48
C PRO A 684 6.16 3.79 19.68
N ILE A 685 5.69 3.58 18.44
CA ILE A 685 6.18 2.50 17.58
C ILE A 685 7.59 2.85 17.12
N LEU A 686 7.81 4.06 16.58
CA LEU A 686 9.14 4.57 16.25
C LEU A 686 10.07 4.54 17.45
N GLY A 687 9.62 5.07 18.60
CA GLY A 687 10.40 5.08 19.84
C GLY A 687 10.82 3.67 20.28
N ALA A 688 9.93 2.67 20.18
CA ALA A 688 10.27 1.28 20.47
C ALA A 688 11.33 0.74 19.52
N TRP A 689 11.21 0.99 18.21
CA TRP A 689 12.19 0.54 17.22
C TRP A 689 13.56 1.21 17.39
N ASN A 690 13.59 2.52 17.60
CA ASN A 690 14.84 3.23 17.85
C ASN A 690 15.55 2.65 19.11
N ASN A 691 14.81 2.40 20.20
CA ASN A 691 15.34 1.77 21.41
C ASN A 691 15.84 0.33 21.17
N ILE A 692 15.15 -0.45 20.34
CA ILE A 692 15.56 -1.83 19.99
C ILE A 692 16.95 -1.85 19.34
N TYR A 693 17.29 -0.82 18.57
CA TYR A 693 18.53 -0.76 17.77
C TYR A 693 19.65 0.10 18.36
N GLY A 694 19.47 0.70 19.55
CA GLY A 694 20.53 1.42 20.26
C GLY A 694 20.19 2.84 20.69
N GLY A 695 19.09 3.39 20.16
CA GLY A 695 18.62 4.76 20.40
C GLY A 695 19.23 5.81 19.45
N ASP A 696 20.11 5.39 18.56
CA ASP A 696 20.88 6.22 17.61
C ASP A 696 20.58 5.90 16.13
N LEU A 697 19.56 5.07 15.87
CA LEU A 697 19.17 4.70 14.51
C LEU A 697 18.46 5.87 13.79
N VAL A 698 17.73 6.68 14.56
CA VAL A 698 16.95 7.81 14.07
C VAL A 698 17.55 9.09 14.63
N VAL A 699 17.83 10.04 13.73
CA VAL A 699 18.33 11.37 14.07
C VAL A 699 17.17 12.19 14.65
N PRO A 700 17.33 12.81 15.83
CA PRO A 700 16.29 13.64 16.44
C PRO A 700 15.82 14.76 15.51
N LYS A 701 14.53 15.12 15.59
CA LYS A 701 13.93 16.16 14.74
C LYS A 701 14.70 17.48 14.77
N GLU A 702 15.20 17.85 15.95
CA GLU A 702 15.93 19.08 16.25
C GLU A 702 17.30 19.17 15.55
N GLU A 703 17.84 18.03 15.09
CA GLU A 703 19.09 17.94 14.34
C GLU A 703 18.86 17.93 12.81
N THR A 704 17.61 18.04 12.35
CA THR A 704 17.28 18.17 10.93
C THR A 704 17.83 19.50 10.38
N PRO A 705 18.64 19.50 9.31
CA PRO A 705 19.09 20.73 8.67
C PRO A 705 17.92 21.59 8.18
N GLU A 706 17.97 22.91 8.42
CA GLU A 706 16.93 23.85 7.99
C GLU A 706 16.73 23.82 6.45
N ALA A 707 17.82 23.70 5.69
CA ALA A 707 17.78 23.54 4.25
C ALA A 707 17.00 22.28 3.82
N LEU A 708 17.14 21.17 4.56
CA LEU A 708 16.38 19.94 4.30
C LEU A 708 14.91 20.07 4.71
N GLU A 709 14.63 20.65 5.88
CA GLU A 709 13.26 20.83 6.38
C GLU A 709 12.43 21.72 5.43
N ALA A 710 13.08 22.70 4.78
CA ALA A 710 12.46 23.57 3.79
C ALA A 710 11.83 22.79 2.60
N HIS A 711 12.36 21.60 2.27
CA HIS A 711 11.85 20.73 1.20
C HIS A 711 10.81 19.72 1.66
N PHE A 712 10.50 19.64 2.97
CA PHE A 712 9.48 18.71 3.41
C PHE A 712 8.11 19.07 2.80
N ARG A 713 7.48 18.05 2.21
CA ARG A 713 6.10 18.07 1.69
C ARG A 713 5.17 17.17 2.50
N TYR A 714 3.88 17.51 2.53
CA TYR A 714 2.85 16.69 3.19
C TYR A 714 2.83 15.30 2.52
N PRO A 715 2.95 14.17 3.25
CA PRO A 715 3.20 12.88 2.62
C PRO A 715 2.00 12.35 1.82
N GLY A 716 2.26 11.89 0.59
CA GLY A 716 1.21 11.48 -0.35
C GLY A 716 0.40 10.28 0.15
N ASP A 717 1.06 9.20 0.58
CA ASP A 717 0.36 7.98 0.98
C ASP A 717 -0.41 8.15 2.30
N HIS A 718 0.15 8.87 3.28
CA HIS A 718 -0.58 9.18 4.51
C HIS A 718 -1.81 10.06 4.22
N PHE A 719 -1.67 11.07 3.35
CA PHE A 719 -2.79 11.88 2.91
C PHE A 719 -3.88 11.05 2.22
N LYS A 720 -3.51 10.10 1.34
CA LYS A 720 -4.47 9.20 0.69
C LYS A 720 -5.20 8.30 1.70
N VAL A 721 -4.52 7.81 2.73
CA VAL A 721 -5.14 7.02 3.81
C VAL A 721 -6.10 7.87 4.65
N GLN A 722 -5.70 9.09 5.02
CA GLN A 722 -6.58 10.05 5.70
C GLN A 722 -7.79 10.39 4.81
N ARG A 723 -7.56 10.56 3.51
CA ARG A 723 -8.59 10.82 2.52
C ARG A 723 -9.61 9.68 2.44
N GLU A 724 -9.15 8.43 2.47
CA GLU A 724 -9.99 7.23 2.51
C GLU A 724 -10.85 7.18 3.79
N MET A 725 -10.25 7.43 4.96
CA MET A 725 -10.96 7.46 6.23
C MET A 725 -12.04 8.54 6.27
N LEU A 726 -11.69 9.76 5.85
CA LEU A 726 -12.58 10.91 5.91
C LEU A 726 -13.81 10.79 5.00
N GLN A 727 -13.86 9.82 4.07
CA GLN A 727 -15.10 9.51 3.33
C GLN A 727 -16.30 9.24 4.25
N ARG A 728 -16.07 8.63 5.43
CA ARG A 728 -17.10 8.39 6.44
C ARG A 728 -16.86 9.18 7.72
N TYR A 729 -15.61 9.37 8.10
CA TYR A 729 -15.24 9.91 9.41
C TYR A 729 -15.34 11.43 9.52
N HIS A 730 -15.56 12.17 8.41
CA HIS A 730 -15.90 13.59 8.51
C HIS A 730 -17.20 13.83 9.32
N VAL A 731 -18.11 12.85 9.36
CA VAL A 731 -19.34 12.88 10.17
C VAL A 731 -19.00 12.48 11.62
N LYS A 732 -18.83 13.49 12.48
CA LYS A 732 -18.47 13.29 13.90
C LYS A 732 -19.65 12.86 14.79
N GLU A 733 -20.89 13.07 14.34
CA GLU A 733 -22.10 12.73 15.13
C GLU A 733 -22.47 11.25 14.93
N SER A 734 -22.53 10.49 16.02
CA SER A 734 -22.63 9.02 15.95
C SER A 734 -23.91 8.51 15.31
N ARG A 735 -25.05 9.21 15.49
CA ARG A 735 -26.30 8.81 14.85
C ARG A 735 -26.25 9.03 13.34
N ALA A 736 -25.85 10.21 12.87
CA ALA A 736 -25.68 10.51 11.44
C ALA A 736 -24.64 9.59 10.79
N PHE A 737 -23.55 9.29 11.50
CA PHE A 737 -22.54 8.33 11.05
C PHE A 737 -23.09 6.92 10.84
N ILE A 738 -23.92 6.42 11.78
CA ILE A 738 -24.58 5.10 11.66
C ILE A 738 -25.64 5.09 10.56
N GLU A 739 -26.37 6.19 10.38
CA GLU A 739 -27.36 6.35 9.31
C GLU A 739 -26.68 6.37 7.92
N GLY A 740 -25.45 6.88 7.82
CA GLY A 740 -24.59 6.76 6.64
C GLY A 740 -25.01 7.60 5.44
N SER A 741 -25.92 8.56 5.63
CA SER A 741 -26.50 9.38 4.56
C SER A 741 -25.57 10.46 4.00
N GLU A 742 -24.51 10.83 4.74
CA GLU A 742 -23.60 11.93 4.41
C GLU A 742 -22.24 11.43 3.89
N ALA A 743 -22.09 10.13 3.61
CA ALA A 743 -20.80 9.60 3.17
C ALA A 743 -20.33 10.20 1.83
N TRP A 744 -19.02 10.45 1.74
CA TRP A 744 -18.35 10.89 0.53
C TRP A 744 -17.68 9.73 -0.20
N GLN A 745 -17.12 10.04 -1.36
CA GLN A 745 -16.20 9.20 -2.12
C GLN A 745 -15.17 10.07 -2.85
N VAL A 746 -14.00 9.50 -3.13
CA VAL A 746 -12.98 10.14 -3.96
C VAL A 746 -13.43 10.07 -5.43
N PRO A 747 -13.39 11.19 -6.19
CA PRO A 747 -13.74 11.18 -7.61
C PRO A 747 -12.77 10.32 -8.43
N ASN A 748 -13.26 9.84 -9.57
CA ASN A 748 -12.39 9.20 -10.55
C ASN A 748 -11.56 10.27 -11.27
N ASP A 749 -10.42 9.85 -11.82
CA ASP A 749 -9.56 10.73 -12.61
C ASP A 749 -10.21 11.02 -13.97
N PRO A 750 -10.57 12.28 -14.29
CA PRO A 750 -11.21 12.64 -15.56
C PRO A 750 -10.31 12.37 -16.78
N THR A 751 -8.99 12.35 -16.58
CA THR A 751 -8.01 12.18 -17.66
C THR A 751 -7.76 10.71 -18.01
N SER A 752 -8.26 9.79 -17.18
CA SER A 752 -8.05 8.35 -17.32
C SER A 752 -9.27 7.67 -17.96
N GLY A 753 -9.03 6.81 -18.95
CA GLY A 753 -10.07 5.93 -19.51
C GLY A 753 -10.50 4.78 -18.57
N ALA A 754 -9.84 4.63 -17.42
CA ALA A 754 -10.16 3.65 -16.39
C ALA A 754 -10.83 4.31 -15.19
N SER A 755 -11.69 3.57 -14.47
CA SER A 755 -12.32 4.04 -13.21
C SER A 755 -11.34 4.06 -12.02
N LEU A 756 -10.14 4.62 -12.22
CA LEU A 756 -9.15 4.86 -11.17
C LEU A 756 -9.40 6.22 -10.51
N LYS A 757 -8.94 6.38 -9.27
CA LYS A 757 -9.13 7.60 -8.48
C LYS A 757 -8.18 8.70 -8.93
N GLN A 758 -8.68 9.95 -8.88
CA GLN A 758 -7.83 11.10 -9.14
C GLN A 758 -6.73 11.18 -8.06
N PRO A 759 -5.45 11.24 -8.46
CA PRO A 759 -4.35 11.41 -7.53
C PRO A 759 -4.43 12.79 -6.87
N PRO A 760 -4.08 12.91 -5.57
CA PRO A 760 -3.90 14.23 -4.97
C PRO A 760 -2.71 14.94 -5.63
N TYR A 761 -2.73 16.26 -5.67
CA TYR A 761 -1.72 17.05 -6.39
C TYR A 761 -1.19 18.20 -5.54
N TYR A 762 0.11 18.46 -5.66
CA TYR A 762 0.76 19.60 -5.02
C TYR A 762 0.53 20.87 -5.81
N VAL A 763 0.26 21.96 -5.10
CA VAL A 763 0.10 23.32 -5.64
C VAL A 763 0.68 24.34 -4.67
N MET A 764 1.21 25.43 -5.22
CA MET A 764 1.41 26.67 -4.49
C MET A 764 0.16 27.54 -4.64
N ALA A 765 -0.60 27.75 -3.56
CA ALA A 765 -1.85 28.51 -3.62
C ALA A 765 -2.22 29.12 -2.26
N THR A 766 -3.07 30.14 -2.26
CA THR A 766 -3.66 30.72 -1.05
C THR A 766 -5.10 30.24 -0.92
N TYR A 767 -5.36 29.33 0.02
CA TYR A 767 -6.70 28.85 0.31
C TYR A 767 -7.42 29.77 1.31
N PRO A 768 -8.77 29.74 1.37
CA PRO A 768 -9.53 30.48 2.37
C PRO A 768 -8.97 30.28 3.79
N GLY A 769 -8.87 31.37 4.55
CA GLY A 769 -8.28 31.35 5.90
C GLY A 769 -6.75 31.54 5.93
N GLN A 770 -6.06 31.42 4.79
CA GLN A 770 -4.61 31.66 4.68
C GLN A 770 -4.29 33.10 4.27
N GLU A 771 -3.24 33.68 4.84
CA GLU A 771 -2.80 35.07 4.55
C GLU A 771 -1.75 35.15 3.43
N GLU A 772 -1.05 34.04 3.15
CA GLU A 772 0.06 33.93 2.20
C GLU A 772 -0.03 32.60 1.44
N PRO A 773 0.52 32.51 0.22
CA PRO A 773 0.59 31.25 -0.53
C PRO A 773 1.26 30.15 0.28
N LYS A 774 0.69 28.95 0.25
CA LYS A 774 1.27 27.75 0.86
C LYS A 774 1.47 26.66 -0.18
N PHE A 775 2.58 25.95 -0.07
CA PHE A 775 2.80 24.72 -0.82
C PHE A 775 2.08 23.58 -0.13
N GLN A 776 1.08 23.02 -0.80
CA GLN A 776 0.11 22.14 -0.18
C GLN A 776 -0.35 21.03 -1.12
N LEU A 777 -0.68 19.88 -0.52
CA LEU A 777 -1.26 18.73 -1.20
C LEU A 777 -2.78 18.79 -1.08
N THR A 778 -3.48 18.80 -2.22
CA THR A 778 -4.93 18.98 -2.24
C THR A 778 -5.65 17.86 -3.00
N SER A 779 -6.92 17.65 -2.64
CA SER A 779 -7.84 16.74 -3.33
C SER A 779 -9.29 17.12 -3.05
N THR A 780 -10.23 16.47 -3.74
CA THR A 780 -11.66 16.77 -3.68
C THR A 780 -12.47 15.53 -3.31
N TYR A 781 -13.71 15.76 -2.89
CA TYR A 781 -14.71 14.73 -2.58
C TYR A 781 -16.00 14.97 -3.34
N THR A 782 -16.66 13.88 -3.72
CA THR A 782 -18.05 13.89 -4.19
C THR A 782 -18.94 13.17 -3.18
N PRO A 783 -20.23 13.54 -3.04
CA PRO A 783 -21.15 12.74 -2.25
C PRO A 783 -21.28 11.34 -2.84
N ARG A 784 -21.39 10.33 -1.98
CA ARG A 784 -21.60 8.94 -2.42
C ARG A 784 -22.88 8.82 -3.22
N ASN A 785 -22.81 8.17 -4.39
CA ASN A 785 -23.91 8.04 -5.36
C ASN A 785 -24.39 9.36 -6.01
N ARG A 786 -23.63 10.46 -5.92
CA ARG A 786 -23.88 11.71 -6.66
C ARG A 786 -22.55 12.28 -7.14
N GLU A 787 -22.03 11.71 -8.22
CA GLU A 787 -20.67 11.98 -8.69
C GLU A 787 -20.49 13.30 -9.43
N ASN A 788 -21.58 13.95 -9.84
CA ASN A 788 -21.52 15.20 -10.61
C ASN A 788 -21.22 16.44 -9.77
N ALA A 789 -21.49 16.41 -8.45
CA ALA A 789 -21.26 17.55 -7.56
C ALA A 789 -20.06 17.32 -6.64
N MET A 790 -19.35 18.40 -6.31
CA MET A 790 -18.31 18.41 -5.30
C MET A 790 -18.91 18.70 -3.91
N ALA A 791 -18.61 17.82 -2.96
CA ALA A 791 -19.02 17.98 -1.57
C ALA A 791 -18.03 18.82 -0.76
N SER A 792 -16.74 18.62 -0.99
CA SER A 792 -15.68 19.21 -0.18
C SER A 792 -14.33 19.14 -0.87
N MET A 793 -13.38 19.95 -0.39
CA MET A 793 -11.96 19.86 -0.70
C MET A 793 -11.17 19.56 0.58
N ILE A 794 -10.04 18.89 0.46
CA ILE A 794 -9.13 18.62 1.55
C ILE A 794 -7.73 19.10 1.16
N SER A 795 -7.07 19.83 2.04
CA SER A 795 -5.71 20.35 1.83
C SER A 795 -4.81 20.08 3.02
N GLY A 796 -3.60 19.56 2.76
CA GLY A 796 -2.56 19.31 3.76
C GLY A 796 -1.28 20.08 3.45
N TRP A 797 -0.73 20.76 4.45
CA TRP A 797 0.50 21.56 4.30
C TRP A 797 1.33 21.56 5.59
N TYR A 798 2.49 22.21 5.56
CA TYR A 798 3.29 22.45 6.76
C TYR A 798 3.24 23.92 7.15
N ASP A 799 2.89 24.18 8.41
CA ASP A 799 3.02 25.48 9.04
C ASP A 799 4.17 25.43 10.05
N ASN A 800 5.28 26.12 9.75
CA ASN A 800 6.50 26.10 10.56
C ASN A 800 6.93 24.69 11.00
N GLY A 801 7.02 23.75 10.05
CA GLY A 801 7.40 22.35 10.28
C GLY A 801 6.32 21.45 10.92
N SER A 802 5.13 21.99 11.20
CA SER A 802 4.01 21.23 11.78
C SER A 802 2.96 20.87 10.71
N PRO A 803 2.51 19.60 10.62
CA PRO A 803 1.47 19.19 9.68
C PRO A 803 0.12 19.84 10.01
N GLN A 804 -0.50 20.44 9.01
CA GLN A 804 -1.87 20.95 9.03
C GLN A 804 -2.71 20.20 8.00
N LEU A 805 -3.96 19.90 8.33
CA LEU A 805 -4.91 19.24 7.44
C LEU A 805 -6.29 19.90 7.61
N THR A 806 -6.84 20.47 6.54
CA THR A 806 -8.10 21.19 6.59
C THR A 806 -9.08 20.68 5.54
N ILE A 807 -10.32 20.51 5.97
CA ILE A 807 -11.48 20.20 5.13
C ILE A 807 -12.23 21.50 4.85
N TYR A 808 -12.44 21.81 3.57
CA TYR A 808 -13.27 22.92 3.12
C TYR A 808 -14.62 22.37 2.69
N ASP A 809 -15.62 22.52 3.56
CA ASP A 809 -17.00 22.04 3.35
C ASP A 809 -17.77 23.00 2.44
N ILE A 810 -18.32 22.47 1.34
CA ILE A 810 -19.07 23.22 0.33
C ILE A 810 -20.55 22.98 0.62
N ALA A 811 -21.08 23.78 1.55
CA ALA A 811 -22.37 23.58 2.23
C ALA A 811 -23.63 23.41 1.34
N THR A 812 -23.53 23.67 0.03
CA THR A 812 -24.65 23.65 -0.91
C THR A 812 -24.46 22.69 -2.09
N GLY A 813 -23.27 22.10 -2.28
CA GLY A 813 -22.97 21.31 -3.48
C GLY A 813 -23.11 22.11 -4.78
N ASP A 814 -22.90 23.43 -4.71
CA ASP A 814 -23.01 24.37 -5.84
C ASP A 814 -21.78 24.33 -6.77
N ALA A 815 -20.77 23.51 -6.44
CA ALA A 815 -19.61 23.27 -7.28
C ALA A 815 -19.71 21.90 -7.95
N GLU A 816 -19.34 21.85 -9.23
CA GLU A 816 -19.30 20.61 -10.00
C GLU A 816 -18.06 19.78 -9.63
N SER A 817 -18.14 18.46 -9.81
CA SER A 817 -16.99 17.58 -9.59
C SER A 817 -15.95 17.72 -10.72
N PRO A 818 -14.68 17.33 -10.50
CA PRO A 818 -13.67 17.32 -11.56
C PRO A 818 -14.12 16.60 -12.84
N ASP A 819 -14.75 15.43 -12.68
CA ASP A 819 -15.29 14.62 -13.77
C ASP A 819 -16.43 15.33 -14.54
N GLN A 820 -17.30 16.05 -13.83
CA GLN A 820 -18.34 16.86 -14.47
C GLN A 820 -17.76 18.09 -15.19
N ILE A 821 -16.77 18.75 -14.61
CA ILE A 821 -16.10 19.90 -15.24
C ILE A 821 -15.37 19.47 -16.51
N HIS A 822 -14.65 18.35 -16.48
CA HIS A 822 -14.00 17.82 -17.68
C HIS A 822 -15.01 17.56 -18.81
N ARG A 823 -16.19 17.00 -18.49
CA ARG A 823 -17.29 16.87 -19.46
C ARG A 823 -17.76 18.21 -20.00
N ILE A 824 -18.00 19.21 -19.15
CA ILE A 824 -18.42 20.56 -19.57
C ILE A 824 -17.37 21.20 -20.50
N ILE A 825 -16.08 21.09 -20.15
CA ILE A 825 -14.98 21.59 -20.97
C ILE A 825 -14.97 20.88 -22.33
N THR A 826 -15.01 19.54 -22.35
CA THR A 826 -14.90 18.75 -23.57
C THR A 826 -16.15 18.80 -24.47
N SER A 827 -17.33 19.03 -23.88
CA SER A 827 -18.59 19.23 -24.61
C SER A 827 -18.76 20.67 -25.12
N THR A 828 -17.98 21.63 -24.60
CA THR A 828 -17.98 23.00 -25.10
C THR A 828 -17.70 23.03 -26.59
N ASP A 829 -18.55 23.75 -27.31
CA ASP A 829 -18.73 23.68 -28.75
C ASP A 829 -17.41 23.94 -29.55
N GLN A 830 -16.58 24.86 -29.05
CA GLN A 830 -15.24 25.13 -29.58
C GLN A 830 -14.26 23.97 -29.32
N VAL A 831 -14.23 23.45 -28.11
CA VAL A 831 -13.36 22.34 -27.70
C VAL A 831 -13.70 21.08 -28.49
N ALA A 832 -14.99 20.71 -28.56
CA ALA A 832 -15.46 19.54 -29.30
C ALA A 832 -15.16 19.62 -30.80
N ARG A 833 -15.12 20.82 -31.40
CA ARG A 833 -14.66 21.01 -32.79
C ARG A 833 -13.16 20.78 -32.92
N ASP A 834 -12.36 21.37 -32.03
CA ASP A 834 -10.90 21.26 -32.06
C ASP A 834 -10.43 19.82 -31.80
N LEU A 835 -11.04 19.12 -30.85
CA LEU A 835 -10.78 17.70 -30.59
C LEU A 835 -11.02 16.83 -31.84
N ARG A 836 -12.12 17.05 -32.56
CA ARG A 836 -12.40 16.35 -33.84
C ARG A 836 -11.38 16.69 -34.93
N LEU A 837 -10.87 17.92 -34.96
CA LEU A 837 -9.84 18.34 -35.91
C LEU A 837 -8.48 17.70 -35.60
N PHE A 838 -8.07 17.66 -34.33
CA PHE A 838 -6.82 17.03 -33.92
C PHE A 838 -6.82 15.53 -34.20
N GLN A 839 -7.94 14.85 -33.91
CA GLN A 839 -8.12 13.43 -34.23
C GLN A 839 -8.03 13.14 -35.74
N GLN A 840 -8.47 14.07 -36.60
CA GLN A 840 -8.34 13.93 -38.07
C GLN A 840 -6.92 14.14 -38.60
N GLN A 841 -6.03 14.73 -37.79
CA GLN A 841 -4.65 15.08 -38.18
C GLN A 841 -3.61 14.09 -37.61
N ASP A 842 -4.03 12.87 -37.25
CA ASP A 842 -3.20 11.87 -36.60
C ASP A 842 -2.48 12.45 -35.37
N GLN A 843 -3.19 13.27 -34.58
CA GLN A 843 -2.73 13.79 -33.28
C GLN A 843 -3.52 13.12 -32.16
N THR A 844 -2.82 12.65 -31.14
CA THR A 844 -3.39 12.23 -29.86
C THR A 844 -3.48 13.44 -28.93
N VAL A 845 -4.64 13.62 -28.31
CA VAL A 845 -4.86 14.64 -27.28
C VAL A 845 -4.59 14.01 -25.92
N GLU A 846 -3.75 14.66 -25.12
CA GLU A 846 -3.44 14.26 -23.74
C GLU A 846 -3.84 15.41 -22.82
N TRP A 847 -4.74 15.15 -21.87
CA TRP A 847 -5.14 16.13 -20.86
C TRP A 847 -4.27 15.99 -19.63
N GLY A 848 -3.75 17.10 -19.12
CA GLY A 848 -3.10 17.14 -17.81
C GLY A 848 -4.10 17.10 -16.67
N ASN A 849 -3.60 16.99 -15.44
CA ASN A 849 -4.42 16.90 -14.25
C ASN A 849 -5.30 18.16 -14.10
N LEU A 850 -6.60 17.93 -13.92
CA LEU A 850 -7.59 18.98 -13.68
C LEU A 850 -7.44 19.50 -12.24
N LEU A 851 -6.98 20.75 -12.12
CA LEU A 851 -6.77 21.44 -10.86
C LEU A 851 -8.03 22.18 -10.43
N ALA A 852 -8.48 22.00 -9.20
CA ALA A 852 -9.57 22.74 -8.58
C ALA A 852 -8.98 23.71 -7.55
N LEU A 853 -9.13 25.01 -7.79
CA LEU A 853 -8.47 26.07 -7.01
C LEU A 853 -9.52 27.04 -6.44
N PRO A 854 -9.57 27.25 -5.11
CA PRO A 854 -10.48 28.23 -4.53
C PRO A 854 -9.92 29.65 -4.73
N ILE A 855 -10.59 30.46 -5.56
CA ILE A 855 -10.14 31.82 -5.92
C ILE A 855 -11.33 32.77 -5.83
N GLY A 856 -11.15 33.99 -5.30
CA GLY A 856 -12.14 35.07 -5.43
C GLY A 856 -13.55 34.75 -4.92
N ASN A 857 -13.67 33.91 -3.88
CA ASN A 857 -14.90 33.31 -3.33
C ASN A 857 -15.61 32.27 -4.22
N GLY A 858 -14.98 31.75 -5.27
CA GLY A 858 -15.49 30.61 -6.05
C GLY A 858 -14.42 29.55 -6.26
N ILE A 859 -14.66 28.61 -7.18
CA ILE A 859 -13.71 27.57 -7.54
C ILE A 859 -13.41 27.68 -9.02
N MET A 860 -12.16 27.94 -9.34
CA MET A 860 -11.63 27.92 -10.70
C MET A 860 -11.07 26.52 -10.96
N TYR A 861 -11.51 25.92 -12.05
CA TYR A 861 -10.94 24.68 -12.55
C TYR A 861 -10.05 24.99 -13.74
N MET A 862 -8.86 24.38 -13.78
CA MET A 862 -7.92 24.57 -14.88
C MET A 862 -7.37 23.21 -15.32
N GLU A 863 -7.37 22.99 -16.63
CA GLU A 863 -6.89 21.76 -17.25
C GLU A 863 -6.03 22.08 -18.49
N PRO A 864 -4.72 21.75 -18.49
CA PRO A 864 -3.87 21.94 -19.66
C PRO A 864 -4.07 20.81 -20.68
N MET A 865 -4.08 21.15 -21.98
CA MET A 865 -4.26 20.21 -23.07
C MET A 865 -3.02 20.14 -23.96
N TYR A 866 -2.47 18.94 -24.06
CA TYR A 866 -1.27 18.62 -24.84
C TYR A 866 -1.65 17.91 -26.14
N LEU A 867 -0.87 18.17 -27.18
CA LEU A 867 -0.95 17.43 -28.43
C LEU A 867 0.32 16.60 -28.64
N ARG A 868 0.13 15.33 -28.96
CA ARG A 868 1.18 14.39 -29.33
C ARG A 868 0.91 13.91 -30.75
N ARG A 869 1.88 14.04 -31.65
CA ARG A 869 1.75 13.51 -33.02
C ARG A 869 1.85 11.99 -33.01
N GLU A 870 0.95 11.28 -33.69
CA GLU A 870 1.16 9.85 -33.92
C GLU A 870 2.36 9.67 -34.86
N SER A 871 3.45 9.13 -34.33
CA SER A 871 4.68 8.90 -35.10
C SER A 871 4.64 7.53 -35.77
N ALA A 872 4.85 7.50 -37.09
CA ALA A 872 5.08 6.25 -37.81
C ALA A 872 6.51 5.74 -37.57
N GLY A 873 6.69 4.80 -36.62
CA GLY A 873 7.99 4.16 -36.33
C GLY A 873 8.45 4.36 -34.88
N SER A 874 9.77 4.25 -34.63
CA SER A 874 10.38 4.34 -33.29
C SER A 874 10.74 5.77 -32.84
N ALA A 875 10.21 6.80 -33.48
CA ALA A 875 10.47 8.20 -33.09
C ALA A 875 9.47 8.63 -31.99
N VAL A 876 9.98 9.06 -30.84
CA VAL A 876 9.16 9.60 -29.75
C VAL A 876 8.66 10.98 -30.18
N SER A 877 7.33 11.17 -30.18
CA SER A 877 6.70 12.48 -30.33
C SER A 877 6.49 13.10 -28.97
N LEU A 878 6.91 14.35 -28.82
CA LEU A 878 6.72 15.09 -27.56
C LEU A 878 5.28 15.54 -27.40
N PRO A 879 4.72 15.46 -26.18
CA PRO A 879 3.55 16.22 -25.84
C PRO A 879 3.90 17.71 -25.87
N VAL A 880 3.10 18.49 -26.59
CA VAL A 880 3.25 19.95 -26.70
C VAL A 880 2.00 20.59 -26.13
N LEU A 881 2.14 21.41 -25.09
CA LEU A 881 1.06 22.21 -24.53
C LEU A 881 0.50 23.10 -25.63
N ARG A 882 -0.78 22.91 -25.94
CA ARG A 882 -1.44 23.61 -27.04
C ARG A 882 -2.54 24.55 -26.57
N LYS A 883 -3.30 24.15 -25.56
CA LYS A 883 -4.43 24.90 -25.03
C LYS A 883 -4.48 24.82 -23.52
N VAL A 884 -5.03 25.85 -22.90
CA VAL A 884 -5.39 25.90 -21.48
C VAL A 884 -6.90 26.06 -21.42
N ALA A 885 -7.57 25.12 -20.75
CA ALA A 885 -8.99 25.20 -20.47
C ALA A 885 -9.20 25.69 -19.03
N ILE A 886 -10.04 26.72 -18.85
CA ILE A 886 -10.45 27.22 -17.55
C ILE A 886 -11.96 27.17 -17.48
N ASN A 887 -12.49 26.60 -16.40
CA ASN A 887 -13.89 26.79 -16.03
C ASN A 887 -13.95 27.63 -14.75
N TYR A 888 -14.75 28.71 -14.76
CA TYR A 888 -15.04 29.44 -13.54
C TYR A 888 -16.50 29.91 -13.50
N GLY A 889 -17.25 29.33 -12.57
CA GLY A 889 -18.71 29.47 -12.55
C GLY A 889 -19.32 28.83 -13.81
N PRO A 890 -20.23 29.51 -14.51
CA PRO A 890 -20.85 28.95 -15.72
C PRO A 890 -20.03 29.16 -17.01
N TYR A 891 -18.81 29.71 -16.95
CA TYR A 891 -18.05 30.12 -18.14
C TYR A 891 -16.83 29.23 -18.37
N VAL A 892 -16.52 29.00 -19.65
CA VAL A 892 -15.36 28.19 -20.08
C VAL A 892 -14.48 29.02 -21.01
N GLY A 893 -13.22 29.25 -20.62
CA GLY A 893 -12.18 29.81 -21.47
C GLY A 893 -11.32 28.68 -22.03
N TYR A 894 -10.99 28.74 -23.33
CA TYR A 894 -10.19 27.73 -24.01
C TYR A 894 -9.25 28.39 -25.03
N GLU A 895 -8.05 28.74 -24.58
CA GLU A 895 -7.10 29.56 -25.35
C GLU A 895 -5.68 29.00 -25.32
N ASP A 896 -4.76 29.62 -26.09
CA ASP A 896 -3.37 29.16 -26.23
C ASP A 896 -2.53 29.47 -24.96
N THR A 897 -2.93 30.45 -24.15
CA THR A 897 -2.28 30.83 -22.87
C THR A 897 -3.28 30.87 -21.72
N PHE A 898 -2.77 30.82 -20.49
CA PHE A 898 -3.61 30.90 -19.30
C PHE A 898 -4.27 32.28 -19.16
N GLU A 899 -3.52 33.35 -19.43
CA GLU A 899 -3.98 34.74 -19.36
C GLU A 899 -5.12 34.99 -20.35
N ASP A 900 -4.98 34.52 -21.59
CA ASP A 900 -6.03 34.65 -22.61
C ASP A 900 -7.28 33.84 -22.23
N ALA A 901 -7.09 32.63 -21.66
CA ALA A 901 -8.21 31.80 -21.21
C ALA A 901 -8.95 32.46 -20.03
N LEU A 902 -8.23 33.09 -19.12
CA LEU A 902 -8.80 33.82 -17.99
C LEU A 902 -9.54 35.08 -18.46
N GLU A 903 -8.94 35.85 -19.37
CA GLU A 903 -9.59 37.03 -19.99
C GLU A 903 -10.89 36.62 -20.70
N SER A 904 -10.88 35.50 -21.43
CA SER A 904 -12.06 34.96 -22.10
C SER A 904 -13.20 34.63 -21.12
N VAL A 905 -12.90 34.00 -19.98
CA VAL A 905 -13.88 33.72 -18.91
C VAL A 905 -14.47 35.02 -18.35
N VAL A 906 -13.62 36.02 -18.08
CA VAL A 906 -14.04 37.32 -17.55
C VAL A 906 -14.89 38.10 -18.57
N GLU A 907 -14.51 38.08 -19.85
CA GLU A 907 -15.28 38.72 -20.92
C GLU A 907 -16.67 38.08 -21.08
N GLN A 908 -16.75 36.75 -21.06
CA GLN A 908 -18.03 36.03 -21.11
C GLN A 908 -18.97 36.43 -19.97
N TYR A 909 -18.43 36.61 -18.76
CA TYR A 909 -19.20 37.10 -17.61
C TYR A 909 -19.67 38.55 -17.79
N ILE A 910 -18.78 39.46 -18.17
CA ILE A 910 -19.10 40.88 -18.35
C ILE A 910 -20.14 41.08 -19.46
N THR A 911 -20.04 40.29 -20.54
CA THR A 911 -20.95 40.36 -21.69
C THR A 911 -22.26 39.62 -21.47
N GLY A 912 -22.35 38.78 -20.43
CA GLY A 912 -23.52 37.95 -20.15
C GLY A 912 -23.73 36.85 -21.19
N ALA A 913 -22.64 36.22 -21.63
CA ALA A 913 -22.67 35.07 -22.52
C ALA A 913 -23.53 33.93 -21.93
N PRO A 914 -24.17 33.08 -22.77
CA PRO A 914 -24.87 31.91 -22.27
C PRO A 914 -23.91 30.99 -21.49
N PRO A 915 -24.37 30.36 -20.40
CA PRO A 915 -23.55 29.46 -19.62
C PRO A 915 -23.12 28.25 -20.46
N ALA A 916 -21.91 27.76 -20.23
CA ALA A 916 -21.50 26.44 -20.70
C ALA A 916 -22.25 25.39 -19.87
N SER A 917 -23.30 24.79 -20.44
CA SER A 917 -24.02 23.67 -19.83
C SER A 917 -23.92 22.41 -20.71
N ASP A 918 -24.15 21.26 -20.08
CA ASP A 918 -24.20 19.94 -20.72
C ASP A 918 -25.54 19.71 -21.46
N ASP A 919 -26.40 20.73 -21.60
CA ASP A 919 -27.75 20.62 -22.20
C ASP A 919 -27.73 20.37 -23.72
N PHE A 920 -26.56 20.32 -24.35
CA PHE A 920 -26.40 20.05 -25.79
C PHE A 920 -26.72 18.60 -26.23
N LEU A 921 -27.20 17.75 -25.31
CA LEU A 921 -27.73 16.42 -25.65
C LEU A 921 -29.26 16.32 -25.61
N ASP A 922 -29.98 17.37 -25.20
CA ASP A 922 -31.46 17.41 -25.12
C ASP A 922 -32.10 18.57 -25.91
N GLU A 923 -31.35 19.29 -26.77
CA GLU A 923 -31.96 20.26 -27.69
C GLU A 923 -32.60 19.53 -28.88
N ASP A 924 -33.92 19.36 -28.81
CA ASP A 924 -34.80 19.24 -29.97
C ASP A 924 -34.41 20.31 -31.00
N PHE A 925 -33.99 19.86 -32.19
CA PHE A 925 -33.78 20.74 -33.33
C PHE A 925 -35.07 21.53 -33.59
N ASP A 926 -35.00 22.86 -33.48
CA ASP A 926 -36.06 23.75 -33.94
C ASP A 926 -36.33 23.48 -35.44
N ASP A 927 -37.47 22.86 -35.70
CA ASP A 927 -38.03 22.53 -37.00
C ASP A 927 -38.49 23.81 -37.74
N GLU A 928 -37.58 24.55 -38.37
CA GLU A 928 -37.93 25.63 -39.31
C GLU A 928 -37.90 25.20 -40.80
N ASP A 929 -37.62 23.94 -41.14
CA ASP A 929 -37.66 23.49 -42.54
C ASP A 929 -38.07 22.01 -42.68
N ALA A 930 -39.34 21.69 -42.40
CA ALA A 930 -39.94 20.44 -42.86
C ALA A 930 -41.39 20.64 -43.35
N ALA A 931 -41.59 20.35 -44.62
CA ALA A 931 -42.86 20.42 -45.32
C ALA A 931 -43.90 19.43 -44.80
N GLU A 932 -45.15 19.87 -44.81
CA GLU A 932 -46.41 19.15 -44.51
C GLU A 932 -46.39 17.64 -44.77
N LEU A 933 -46.59 16.86 -43.71
CA LEU A 933 -47.24 15.54 -43.73
C LEU A 933 -48.33 15.51 -42.64
N PRO A 934 -49.45 14.80 -42.87
CA PRO A 934 -50.74 15.11 -42.25
C PRO A 934 -50.89 14.59 -40.81
N ASP A 935 -51.60 15.39 -40.01
CA ASP A 935 -52.23 15.04 -38.72
C ASP A 935 -52.98 13.70 -38.80
N ASP A 936 -52.56 12.74 -37.98
CA ASP A 936 -53.43 11.75 -37.31
C ASP A 936 -52.54 10.83 -36.45
N GLU A 937 -52.33 11.17 -35.18
CA GLU A 937 -52.33 10.23 -34.03
C GLU A 937 -52.23 11.01 -32.71
N ASP A 938 -53.18 10.76 -31.80
CA ASP A 938 -53.37 11.45 -30.52
C ASP A 938 -52.15 11.32 -29.58
N PRO A 939 -51.86 12.33 -28.73
CA PRO A 939 -50.81 12.23 -27.72
C PRO A 939 -51.12 11.13 -26.69
N ILE A 940 -50.12 10.29 -26.40
CA ILE A 940 -50.17 9.26 -25.36
C ILE A 940 -50.15 9.96 -23.99
N ASP A 941 -51.26 9.90 -23.27
CA ASP A 941 -51.35 10.32 -21.86
C ASP A 941 -50.44 9.44 -20.98
N PRO A 942 -49.82 9.99 -19.91
CA PRO A 942 -49.05 9.20 -18.96
C PRO A 942 -49.93 8.12 -18.30
N PRO A 943 -49.40 6.90 -18.03
CA PRO A 943 -50.20 5.81 -17.50
C PRO A 943 -50.74 6.15 -16.10
N PRO A 944 -52.01 5.81 -15.81
CA PRO A 944 -52.63 6.10 -14.52
C PRO A 944 -52.01 5.26 -13.39
N ALA A 945 -51.96 5.82 -12.18
CA ALA A 945 -51.49 5.11 -10.99
C ALA A 945 -52.38 3.88 -10.70
N VAL A 946 -51.79 2.69 -10.78
CA VAL A 946 -52.48 1.40 -10.61
C VAL A 946 -52.44 0.96 -9.14
N ASP A 947 -53.56 0.47 -8.60
CA ASP A 947 -53.73 0.01 -7.21
C ASP A 947 -52.86 -1.25 -6.91
N GLU A 948 -52.24 -1.34 -5.73
CA GLU A 948 -51.36 -2.46 -5.31
C GLU A 948 -52.03 -3.85 -5.40
N THR A 949 -53.36 -3.89 -5.45
CA THR A 949 -54.13 -5.13 -5.62
C THR A 949 -54.01 -5.74 -7.02
N VAL A 950 -53.70 -4.95 -8.06
CA VAL A 950 -53.56 -5.40 -9.45
C VAL A 950 -52.25 -6.15 -9.67
N TYR A 951 -51.15 -5.73 -9.04
CA TYR A 951 -49.85 -6.43 -9.07
C TYR A 951 -49.87 -7.81 -8.36
N ASN A 952 -50.95 -8.11 -7.64
CA ASN A 952 -51.15 -9.41 -6.99
C ASN A 952 -52.03 -10.37 -7.82
N ASP A 953 -52.50 -9.97 -9.00
CA ASP A 953 -53.20 -10.87 -9.91
C ASP A 953 -52.21 -11.93 -10.47
N PRO A 954 -52.57 -13.23 -10.48
CA PRO A 954 -51.69 -14.28 -10.97
C PRO A 954 -51.23 -14.10 -12.43
N ALA A 955 -52.02 -13.47 -13.29
CA ALA A 955 -51.65 -13.20 -14.67
C ALA A 955 -50.60 -12.09 -14.76
N VAL A 956 -50.75 -11.02 -13.96
CA VAL A 956 -49.77 -9.92 -13.86
C VAL A 956 -48.45 -10.42 -13.27
N GLN A 957 -48.50 -11.31 -12.27
CA GLN A 957 -47.28 -11.91 -11.72
C GLN A 957 -46.56 -12.82 -12.71
N SER A 958 -47.30 -13.58 -13.52
CA SER A 958 -46.72 -14.41 -14.59
C SER A 958 -46.03 -13.53 -15.62
N ALA A 959 -46.71 -12.50 -16.15
CA ALA A 959 -46.14 -11.60 -17.15
C ALA A 959 -44.92 -10.83 -16.61
N MET A 960 -44.92 -10.46 -15.32
CA MET A 960 -43.76 -9.84 -14.69
C MET A 960 -42.56 -10.80 -14.58
N GLU A 961 -42.79 -12.11 -14.41
CA GLU A 961 -41.74 -13.12 -14.41
C GLU A 961 -41.19 -13.34 -15.83
N ASP A 962 -42.05 -13.27 -16.84
CA ASP A 962 -41.67 -13.34 -18.26
C ASP A 962 -40.81 -12.13 -18.66
N VAL A 963 -41.15 -10.90 -18.23
CA VAL A 963 -40.32 -9.71 -18.42
C VAL A 963 -38.94 -9.87 -17.77
N ARG A 964 -38.87 -10.41 -16.54
CA ARG A 964 -37.59 -10.65 -15.85
C ARG A 964 -36.75 -11.69 -16.58
N SER A 965 -37.37 -12.73 -17.11
CA SER A 965 -36.66 -13.75 -17.91
C SER A 965 -36.12 -13.13 -19.21
N ALA A 966 -36.94 -12.39 -19.94
CA ALA A 966 -36.54 -11.73 -21.18
C ALA A 966 -35.42 -10.70 -20.96
N MET A 967 -35.47 -9.96 -19.84
CA MET A 967 -34.40 -9.03 -19.46
C MET A 967 -33.09 -9.76 -19.12
N SER A 968 -33.17 -10.92 -18.46
CA SER A 968 -32.00 -11.77 -18.19
C SER A 968 -31.38 -12.32 -19.47
N ASP A 969 -32.21 -12.74 -20.43
CA ASP A 969 -31.77 -13.25 -21.73
C ASP A 969 -31.16 -12.13 -22.57
N TYR A 970 -31.72 -10.93 -22.53
CA TYR A 970 -31.13 -9.72 -23.15
C TYR A 970 -29.76 -9.39 -22.55
N ASN A 971 -29.63 -9.32 -21.22
CA ASN A 971 -28.34 -9.06 -20.57
C ASN A 971 -27.28 -10.14 -20.87
N SER A 972 -27.72 -11.39 -20.99
CA SER A 972 -26.85 -12.51 -21.40
C SER A 972 -26.41 -12.38 -22.87
N ALA A 973 -27.31 -11.95 -23.75
CA ALA A 973 -27.01 -11.68 -25.16
C ALA A 973 -26.03 -10.51 -25.31
N VAL A 974 -26.23 -9.42 -24.56
CA VAL A 974 -25.31 -8.25 -24.49
C VAL A 974 -23.91 -8.69 -24.05
N SER A 975 -23.83 -9.49 -22.98
CA SER A 975 -22.55 -9.99 -22.45
C SER A 975 -21.81 -10.93 -23.42
N SER A 976 -22.54 -11.58 -24.33
CA SER A 976 -21.96 -12.51 -25.31
C SER A 976 -21.43 -11.86 -26.59
N GLY A 977 -21.77 -10.59 -26.84
CA GLY A 977 -21.36 -9.87 -28.07
C GLY A 977 -22.05 -10.32 -29.36
N ASP A 978 -23.07 -11.19 -29.30
CA ASP A 978 -23.83 -11.65 -30.48
C ASP A 978 -24.98 -10.70 -30.81
N HIS A 979 -24.77 -9.79 -31.76
CA HIS A 979 -25.76 -8.78 -32.18
C HIS A 979 -27.07 -9.37 -32.72
N ALA A 980 -27.06 -10.58 -33.28
CA ALA A 980 -28.30 -11.22 -33.73
C ALA A 980 -29.12 -11.75 -32.55
N ALA A 981 -28.44 -12.32 -31.55
CA ALA A 981 -29.07 -12.74 -30.30
C ALA A 981 -29.58 -11.53 -29.50
N MET A 982 -28.88 -10.39 -29.51
CA MET A 982 -29.35 -9.15 -28.88
C MET A 982 -30.63 -8.64 -29.54
N GLY A 983 -30.71 -8.63 -30.87
CA GLY A 983 -31.92 -8.21 -31.60
C GLY A 983 -33.12 -9.11 -31.31
N GLN A 984 -32.90 -10.43 -31.20
CA GLN A 984 -33.95 -11.39 -30.84
C GLN A 984 -34.40 -11.19 -29.38
N ALA A 985 -33.47 -11.10 -28.44
CA ALA A 985 -33.78 -10.91 -27.03
C ALA A 985 -34.46 -9.57 -26.74
N LEU A 986 -34.14 -8.53 -27.51
CA LEU A 986 -34.83 -7.24 -27.44
C LEU A 986 -36.29 -7.34 -27.92
N ALA A 987 -36.53 -8.09 -29.02
CA ALA A 987 -37.89 -8.33 -29.50
C ALA A 987 -38.71 -9.19 -28.53
N ASP A 988 -38.08 -10.17 -27.88
CA ASP A 988 -38.73 -11.01 -26.87
C ASP A 988 -39.05 -10.21 -25.59
N LEU A 989 -38.18 -9.26 -25.21
CA LEU A 989 -38.43 -8.33 -24.11
C LEU A 989 -39.59 -7.37 -24.41
N ASP A 990 -39.64 -6.80 -25.62
CA ASP A 990 -40.74 -5.93 -26.04
C ASP A 990 -42.09 -6.67 -26.03
N ALA A 991 -42.11 -7.93 -26.49
CA ALA A 991 -43.30 -8.77 -26.42
C ALA A 991 -43.73 -9.07 -24.97
N ALA A 992 -42.77 -9.35 -24.08
CA ALA A 992 -43.06 -9.60 -22.66
C ALA A 992 -43.60 -8.35 -21.95
N LEU A 993 -43.10 -7.16 -22.31
CA LEU A 993 -43.59 -5.89 -21.78
C LEU A 993 -45.03 -5.61 -22.25
N GLN A 994 -45.34 -5.87 -23.52
CA GLN A 994 -46.72 -5.77 -24.03
C GLN A 994 -47.67 -6.74 -23.31
N GLU A 995 -47.25 -7.99 -23.06
CA GLU A 995 -48.06 -8.96 -22.33
C GLU A 995 -48.27 -8.55 -20.86
N PHE A 996 -47.27 -7.89 -20.26
CA PHE A 996 -47.38 -7.32 -18.92
C PHE A 996 -48.37 -6.14 -18.87
N ASP A 997 -48.30 -5.22 -19.84
CA ASP A 997 -49.24 -4.10 -19.94
C ASP A 997 -50.67 -4.58 -20.20
N ASP A 998 -50.86 -5.57 -21.08
CA ASP A 998 -52.15 -6.22 -21.33
C ASP A 998 -52.69 -6.92 -20.07
N ALA A 999 -51.82 -7.59 -19.30
CA ALA A 999 -52.20 -8.23 -18.05
C ALA A 999 -52.61 -7.20 -16.98
N ILE A 1000 -51.90 -6.07 -16.88
CA ILE A 1000 -52.28 -4.96 -16.00
C ILE A 1000 -53.62 -4.38 -16.41
N ALA A 1001 -53.83 -4.12 -17.70
CA ALA A 1001 -55.08 -3.59 -18.22
C ALA A 1001 -56.26 -4.53 -17.92
N ALA A 1002 -56.09 -5.84 -18.13
CA ALA A 1002 -57.11 -6.85 -17.86
C ALA A 1002 -57.40 -7.05 -16.36
N ALA A 1003 -56.40 -6.87 -15.49
CA ALA A 1003 -56.58 -6.96 -14.03
C ALA A 1003 -57.10 -5.66 -13.39
N SER A 1004 -57.11 -4.55 -14.16
CA SER A 1004 -57.65 -3.25 -13.74
C SER A 1004 -59.13 -3.04 -14.10
N ASP A 1005 -59.71 -3.90 -14.95
CA ASP A 1005 -61.14 -3.98 -15.33
C ASP A 1005 -61.93 -4.97 -14.44
#